data_AF-A0A3Q2YN32-F1
#
_entry.id   AF-A0A3Q2YN32-F1
#
_cell.length_a   1.000
_cell.length_b   1.000
_cell.length_c   1.000
_cell.angle_alpha   90.00
_cell.angle_beta   90.00
_cell.angle_gamma   90.00
#
_symmetry.space_group_name_H-M   'P 1'
#
loop_
_entity.id
_entity.type
_entity.pdbx_description
1 polymer ?
#
loop_
_entity_poly.entity_id
_entity_poly.type
_entity_poly.pdbx_seq_one_letter_code
_entity_poly.pdbx_strand_id
1 'polypeptide(L)'
;MDSMELDDCGYLKKNLTMQGIVTEVNFQQKKKSSRCITVSLGLLCAVLLAGNIGQLIYYEILPRFSTEHQAKSDHLHNDIFPTDTNHRERNELEVTLDNLMRDKDQLQTNYESLVSDRARLLDNEMALTAERDELRANFQRVKQQHDELQTNYSILNREIDALHTLTSTLGTDKDQLRTSYESLINVKDQLQTSYNSLVKEQESLQANKTTVTAERDDFKSRLNNLEKEKDQFQTTYESLVQEKDKLQTSYNSLVKEKELLLISKTNVDAERDDFKSRFDKLKNEKDQLQLDYSSLRKNKNLLQVSYDSLVLEKDQLRASKTTLSAERDQLRSHFNTLKNEKEQIQRDYSSVRSQKDQLQASYELLVKEKVQLQSSYNSLGREKHLLLTSKATLSTERDNCMSRFNNLKNEKNQLQQSYSSLGSEKAQLDARYATLVQEKQRLIANKAKVASERDVAKSLYDNIKKDRDYLQKNYTLLENDKDRLERNYTLLSERSSMCQIRYKLLQGQKTYVDGECNTLRVEYERLCRNHSSLETERYELQKTVDKMTIKVESTLCGVGWKKFDGNCYFVSKLSRTWAESRLDCISRGADLVVINSREEQVFLNGLLGRSKDVWIGLSDHIKEGTWVWVDGTPLTTEFWQNEQPNNLGNQDCVEIQTKSSRLGTWNDVSCSLQQPWICEK
;
A
#
# COMPACT_ATOMS: atom_id res chain seq x y z
N MET A 1 -13.62 -18.06 -50.20
CA MET A 1 -12.23 -18.25 -49.73
C MET A 1 -12.33 -19.04 -48.44
N ASP A 2 -12.44 -20.38 -48.47
CA ASP A 2 -11.76 -21.40 -49.31
C ASP A 2 -10.28 -21.52 -48.88
N SER A 3 -9.70 -22.70 -48.61
CA SER A 3 -10.24 -24.09 -48.64
C SER A 3 -9.26 -25.08 -47.95
N MET A 4 -9.67 -26.37 -47.86
CA MET A 4 -8.94 -27.59 -47.39
C MET A 4 -8.96 -27.81 -45.86
N GLU A 5 -9.51 -28.90 -45.30
CA GLU A 5 -9.40 -30.38 -45.50
C GLU A 5 -8.30 -31.01 -44.63
N LEU A 6 -8.68 -31.83 -43.62
CA LEU A 6 -8.56 -33.33 -43.54
C LEU A 6 -7.15 -33.79 -43.11
N ASP A 7 -6.91 -34.82 -42.29
CA ASP A 7 -7.70 -35.92 -41.68
C ASP A 7 -7.52 -35.92 -40.13
N ASP A 8 -7.74 -37.00 -39.35
CA ASP A 8 -8.95 -37.78 -38.98
C ASP A 8 -8.53 -38.73 -37.81
N CYS A 9 -9.43 -39.53 -37.24
CA CYS A 9 -9.31 -40.35 -36.02
C CYS A 9 -9.19 -39.51 -34.73
N GLY A 10 -9.94 -39.76 -33.65
CA GLY A 10 -10.73 -40.92 -33.24
C GLY A 10 -10.28 -41.33 -31.84
N TYR A 11 -11.06 -41.12 -30.78
CA TYR A 11 -12.09 -42.10 -30.38
C TYR A 11 -13.20 -41.49 -29.50
N LEU A 12 -14.38 -42.12 -29.53
CA LEU A 12 -15.56 -41.75 -28.73
C LEU A 12 -15.60 -42.47 -27.37
N LYS A 13 -15.99 -41.76 -26.31
CA LYS A 13 -17.28 -42.03 -25.62
C LYS A 13 -17.73 -40.89 -24.69
N LYS A 14 -19.03 -40.90 -24.38
CA LYS A 14 -19.79 -39.84 -23.69
C LYS A 14 -20.91 -40.46 -22.82
N ASN A 15 -21.52 -39.63 -21.98
CA ASN A 15 -22.68 -39.89 -21.10
C ASN A 15 -22.33 -40.63 -19.79
N LEU A 16 -22.81 -40.29 -18.59
CA LEU A 16 -24.00 -39.58 -18.03
C LEU A 16 -25.22 -40.45 -17.65
N THR A 17 -25.60 -40.30 -16.36
CA THR A 17 -26.94 -40.39 -15.72
C THR A 17 -27.78 -41.68 -15.77
N MET A 18 -27.73 -42.43 -14.66
CA MET A 18 -28.76 -42.56 -13.59
C MET A 18 -30.24 -42.93 -13.90
N GLN A 19 -30.85 -43.71 -12.98
CA GLN A 19 -32.27 -44.16 -12.88
C GLN A 19 -32.69 -45.24 -13.91
N GLY A 20 -33.61 -46.19 -13.63
CA GLY A 20 -34.34 -46.53 -12.39
C GLY A 20 -35.47 -47.56 -12.64
N ILE A 21 -36.21 -47.97 -11.59
CA ILE A 21 -37.51 -48.70 -11.59
C ILE A 21 -37.50 -50.26 -11.77
N VAL A 22 -37.56 -50.95 -10.62
CA VAL A 22 -38.58 -51.96 -10.17
C VAL A 22 -39.35 -52.85 -11.17
N THR A 23 -39.35 -54.17 -10.89
CA THR A 23 -40.57 -55.04 -10.82
C THR A 23 -40.38 -56.18 -9.80
N GLU A 24 -41.46 -56.65 -9.17
CA GLU A 24 -41.49 -57.71 -8.14
C GLU A 24 -41.78 -59.13 -8.67
N VAL A 25 -41.59 -60.15 -7.81
CA VAL A 25 -42.48 -61.29 -7.47
C VAL A 25 -41.59 -62.43 -6.92
N ASN A 26 -41.50 -62.78 -5.62
CA ASN A 26 -42.46 -63.02 -4.51
C ASN A 26 -42.90 -64.49 -4.38
N PHE A 27 -42.41 -65.22 -3.36
CA PHE A 27 -43.23 -65.97 -2.36
C PHE A 27 -42.40 -66.72 -1.27
N GLN A 28 -42.65 -66.40 0.01
CA GLN A 28 -42.44 -67.25 1.23
C GLN A 28 -40.98 -67.64 1.63
N GLN A 29 -40.65 -68.03 2.88
CA GLN A 29 -41.48 -68.22 4.09
C GLN A 29 -40.75 -67.86 5.41
N LYS A 30 -41.54 -67.40 6.40
CA LYS A 30 -41.36 -67.33 7.88
C LYS A 30 -39.95 -67.29 8.53
N LYS A 31 -39.79 -66.35 9.48
CA LYS A 31 -38.64 -66.16 10.40
C LYS A 31 -39.13 -66.14 11.86
N LYS A 32 -38.59 -66.99 12.77
CA LYS A 32 -38.27 -66.70 14.21
C LYS A 32 -38.13 -67.94 15.13
N SER A 33 -37.10 -67.87 15.99
CA SER A 33 -37.05 -68.20 17.44
C SER A 33 -37.48 -69.56 18.02
N SER A 34 -36.46 -70.33 18.45
CA SER A 34 -36.27 -70.92 19.81
C SER A 34 -37.46 -70.97 20.80
N ARG A 35 -37.80 -72.19 21.27
CA ARG A 35 -37.70 -72.66 22.68
C ARG A 35 -38.06 -74.16 22.83
N CYS A 36 -37.83 -74.72 24.04
CA CYS A 36 -38.05 -76.12 24.49
C CYS A 36 -37.11 -77.18 23.84
N ILE A 37 -36.38 -78.05 24.57
CA ILE A 37 -36.65 -78.96 25.72
C ILE A 37 -37.01 -80.39 25.23
N THR A 38 -36.37 -81.41 25.82
CA THR A 38 -36.44 -82.87 25.53
C THR A 38 -36.10 -83.25 24.07
N VAL A 39 -35.11 -84.09 23.75
CA VAL A 39 -34.96 -85.50 24.14
C VAL A 39 -33.48 -85.87 24.21
N SER A 40 -32.98 -86.29 25.39
CA SER A 40 -31.64 -86.91 25.56
C SER A 40 -31.61 -87.88 26.74
N LEU A 41 -32.74 -88.55 26.99
CA LEU A 41 -33.00 -89.39 28.17
C LEU A 41 -33.49 -90.79 27.73
N GLY A 42 -32.88 -91.33 26.67
CA GLY A 42 -33.35 -92.54 25.98
C GLY A 42 -32.30 -93.64 25.74
N LEU A 43 -31.03 -93.42 26.14
CA LEU A 43 -29.93 -94.37 25.90
C LEU A 43 -29.13 -94.75 27.16
N LEU A 44 -29.74 -94.59 28.34
CA LEU A 44 -29.16 -95.01 29.64
C LEU A 44 -30.14 -95.84 30.50
N CYS A 45 -31.29 -96.24 29.95
CA CYS A 45 -32.28 -97.12 30.61
C CYS A 45 -32.41 -98.52 29.97
N ALA A 46 -31.56 -98.86 28.99
CA ALA A 46 -31.66 -100.11 28.21
C ALA A 46 -30.74 -101.26 28.69
N VAL A 47 -29.98 -101.07 29.79
CA VAL A 47 -28.99 -102.04 30.29
C VAL A 47 -29.29 -102.50 31.74
N LEU A 48 -30.25 -101.87 32.43
CA LEU A 48 -30.50 -102.08 33.86
C LEU A 48 -31.99 -102.20 34.23
N LEU A 49 -32.79 -103.01 33.52
CA LEU A 49 -34.05 -103.62 34.04
C LEU A 49 -34.71 -104.63 33.06
N ALA A 50 -33.99 -105.70 32.69
CA ALA A 50 -34.59 -106.89 32.09
C ALA A 50 -33.74 -108.14 32.41
N GLY A 51 -34.38 -109.28 32.68
CA GLY A 51 -33.66 -110.56 32.85
C GLY A 51 -33.32 -110.96 34.29
N ASN A 52 -34.18 -110.68 35.28
CA ASN A 52 -34.08 -111.32 36.59
C ASN A 52 -35.46 -111.73 37.12
N ILE A 53 -35.55 -112.93 37.72
CA ILE A 53 -36.76 -113.62 38.19
C ILE A 53 -37.73 -114.04 37.06
N GLY A 54 -37.85 -115.36 36.82
CA GLY A 54 -38.77 -115.93 35.82
C GLY A 54 -39.07 -117.44 35.94
N GLN A 55 -38.13 -118.22 36.49
CA GLN A 55 -38.24 -119.64 36.92
C GLN A 55 -36.96 -119.89 37.76
N LEU A 56 -36.95 -120.32 39.02
CA LEU A 56 -37.96 -120.89 39.93
C LEU A 56 -38.42 -122.31 39.54
N ILE A 57 -38.25 -123.24 40.51
CA ILE A 57 -38.51 -124.69 40.46
C ILE A 57 -37.54 -125.52 39.58
N TYR A 58 -36.34 -125.78 40.09
CA TYR A 58 -35.94 -127.19 40.34
C TYR A 58 -34.85 -127.31 41.43
N TYR A 59 -35.32 -127.56 42.66
CA TYR A 59 -34.64 -128.18 43.82
C TYR A 59 -33.25 -127.72 44.31
N GLU A 60 -33.25 -127.24 45.55
CA GLU A 60 -32.15 -127.45 46.51
C GLU A 60 -31.96 -128.95 46.82
N ILE A 61 -30.77 -129.35 47.27
CA ILE A 61 -30.50 -130.07 48.55
C ILE A 61 -29.05 -130.61 48.55
N LEU A 62 -28.32 -130.40 49.65
CA LEU A 62 -27.05 -131.05 49.94
C LEU A 62 -27.27 -132.51 50.36
N PRO A 63 -26.33 -133.42 50.03
CA PRO A 63 -25.66 -134.12 51.13
C PRO A 63 -24.15 -134.30 50.95
N ARG A 64 -23.49 -134.62 52.07
CA ARG A 64 -22.12 -135.16 52.14
C ARG A 64 -22.17 -136.71 52.12
N PHE A 65 -20.98 -137.33 52.13
CA PHE A 65 -20.71 -138.78 52.29
C PHE A 65 -21.13 -139.64 51.08
N SER A 66 -20.54 -140.81 50.80
CA SER A 66 -19.24 -141.41 51.19
C SER A 66 -19.07 -142.77 50.49
N THR A 67 -17.84 -143.31 50.43
CA THR A 67 -17.46 -144.75 50.39
C THR A 67 -18.11 -145.69 49.34
N GLU A 68 -17.37 -146.40 48.46
CA GLU A 68 -16.42 -147.51 48.71
C GLU A 68 -17.10 -148.88 48.99
N HIS A 69 -16.43 -150.00 48.64
CA HIS A 69 -16.80 -151.41 48.89
C HIS A 69 -18.03 -151.95 48.09
N GLN A 70 -18.31 -153.26 47.93
CA GLN A 70 -17.56 -154.55 47.90
C GLN A 70 -18.35 -155.48 46.92
N ALA A 71 -18.21 -156.81 46.74
CA ALA A 71 -17.63 -157.98 47.43
C ALA A 71 -17.18 -159.03 46.35
N LYS A 72 -16.42 -160.12 46.54
CA LYS A 72 -16.04 -160.99 47.69
C LYS A 72 -17.07 -162.08 48.09
N SER A 73 -16.78 -163.35 47.78
CA SER A 73 -17.34 -164.62 48.31
C SER A 73 -16.82 -165.80 47.43
N ASP A 74 -16.54 -167.04 47.85
CA ASP A 74 -16.17 -167.71 49.13
C ASP A 74 -15.48 -169.07 48.79
N HIS A 75 -14.39 -169.50 49.44
CA HIS A 75 -14.26 -170.32 50.66
C HIS A 75 -14.95 -171.72 50.68
N LEU A 76 -14.16 -172.82 50.76
CA LEU A 76 -14.23 -173.85 51.82
C LEU A 76 -12.98 -174.79 51.90
N HIS A 77 -13.10 -175.99 52.50
CA HIS A 77 -12.01 -176.72 53.21
C HIS A 77 -11.81 -178.21 52.82
N ASN A 78 -10.55 -178.65 52.87
CA ASN A 78 -9.98 -179.95 53.31
C ASN A 78 -10.36 -181.37 52.72
N ASP A 79 -9.28 -182.08 52.36
CA ASP A 79 -8.88 -183.46 52.75
C ASP A 79 -9.23 -184.77 51.97
N ILE A 80 -8.16 -185.34 51.35
CA ILE A 80 -7.62 -186.73 51.47
C ILE A 80 -8.09 -187.89 50.52
N PHE A 81 -7.17 -188.30 49.63
CA PHE A 81 -6.93 -189.64 48.96
C PHE A 81 -8.04 -190.37 48.13
N PRO A 82 -7.70 -191.30 47.18
CA PRO A 82 -6.50 -191.46 46.34
C PRO A 82 -6.75 -191.85 44.83
N THR A 83 -5.65 -191.92 44.04
CA THR A 83 -5.41 -192.74 42.79
C THR A 83 -6.14 -192.47 41.43
N ASP A 84 -5.35 -191.87 40.51
CA ASP A 84 -4.92 -192.40 39.18
C ASP A 84 -5.56 -192.01 37.81
N THR A 85 -4.66 -191.80 36.84
CA THR A 85 -4.77 -191.65 35.36
C THR A 85 -5.43 -190.45 34.64
N ASN A 86 -4.62 -189.92 33.70
CA ASN A 86 -4.92 -189.55 32.29
C ASN A 86 -4.98 -188.06 31.86
N HIS A 87 -4.66 -187.81 30.59
CA HIS A 87 -3.70 -186.74 30.24
C HIS A 87 -4.15 -185.70 29.18
N ARG A 88 -5.45 -185.63 28.82
CA ARG A 88 -5.92 -185.02 27.55
C ARG A 88 -6.28 -183.52 27.58
N GLU A 89 -6.67 -182.95 28.72
CA GLU A 89 -7.34 -181.64 28.77
C GLU A 89 -6.40 -180.42 28.69
N ARG A 90 -5.08 -180.63 28.81
CA ARG A 90 -4.10 -179.53 28.98
C ARG A 90 -3.99 -178.58 27.77
N ASN A 91 -4.25 -179.07 26.56
CA ASN A 91 -3.88 -178.37 25.34
C ASN A 91 -4.88 -177.26 24.91
N GLU A 92 -6.12 -177.27 25.40
CA GLU A 92 -7.14 -176.29 25.00
C GLU A 92 -7.02 -174.96 25.76
N LEU A 93 -6.48 -175.00 26.98
CA LEU A 93 -6.21 -173.81 27.81
C LEU A 93 -5.09 -172.93 27.23
N GLU A 94 -4.09 -173.54 26.58
CA GLU A 94 -2.90 -172.87 26.07
C GLU A 94 -3.23 -171.89 24.92
N VAL A 95 -4.13 -172.29 24.02
CA VAL A 95 -4.63 -171.45 22.90
C VAL A 95 -5.41 -170.22 23.39
N THR A 96 -6.06 -170.31 24.55
CA THR A 96 -6.84 -169.21 25.11
C THR A 96 -5.94 -168.10 25.66
N LEU A 97 -4.78 -168.48 26.21
CA LEU A 97 -3.79 -167.53 26.75
C LEU A 97 -3.15 -166.67 25.66
N ASP A 98 -2.79 -167.26 24.52
CA ASP A 98 -2.18 -166.55 23.38
C ASP A 98 -3.08 -165.46 22.80
N ASN A 99 -4.40 -165.68 22.76
CA ASN A 99 -5.34 -164.67 22.29
C ASN A 99 -5.45 -163.50 23.28
N LEU A 100 -5.51 -163.77 24.59
CA LEU A 100 -5.53 -162.74 25.63
C LEU A 100 -4.23 -161.91 25.67
N MET A 101 -3.08 -162.52 25.38
CA MET A 101 -1.83 -161.76 25.21
C MET A 101 -1.88 -160.83 24.00
N ARG A 102 -2.41 -161.30 22.87
CA ARG A 102 -2.56 -160.49 21.64
C ARG A 102 -3.50 -159.28 21.84
N ASP A 103 -4.62 -159.49 22.54
CA ASP A 103 -5.57 -158.41 22.85
C ASP A 103 -4.95 -157.36 23.81
N LYS A 104 -4.15 -157.81 24.78
CA LYS A 104 -3.38 -156.91 25.67
C LYS A 104 -2.38 -156.06 24.89
N ASP A 105 -1.62 -156.65 23.97
CA ASP A 105 -0.62 -155.93 23.18
C ASP A 105 -1.28 -154.95 22.18
N GLN A 106 -2.47 -155.30 21.66
CA GLN A 106 -3.29 -154.37 20.88
C GLN A 106 -3.82 -153.20 21.73
N LEU A 107 -4.24 -153.45 22.99
CA LEU A 107 -4.65 -152.40 23.93
C LEU A 107 -3.49 -151.48 24.31
N GLN A 108 -2.29 -152.02 24.52
CA GLN A 108 -1.06 -151.26 24.75
C GLN A 108 -0.76 -150.33 23.55
N THR A 109 -0.80 -150.88 22.34
CA THR A 109 -0.61 -150.12 21.08
C THR A 109 -1.63 -148.98 20.93
N ASN A 110 -2.91 -149.26 21.23
CA ASN A 110 -3.98 -148.28 21.17
C ASN A 110 -3.80 -147.16 22.22
N TYR A 111 -3.34 -147.51 23.43
CA TYR A 111 -3.05 -146.53 24.49
C TYR A 111 -1.88 -145.61 24.10
N GLU A 112 -0.81 -146.16 23.52
CA GLU A 112 0.35 -145.38 23.05
C GLU A 112 -0.03 -144.43 21.89
N SER A 113 -0.90 -144.87 20.98
CA SER A 113 -1.49 -143.99 19.96
C SER A 113 -2.31 -142.86 20.59
N LEU A 114 -3.12 -143.15 21.60
CA LEU A 114 -3.96 -142.15 22.28
C LEU A 114 -3.13 -141.12 23.05
N VAL A 115 -1.98 -141.52 23.61
CA VAL A 115 -0.99 -140.62 24.21
C VAL A 115 -0.33 -139.72 23.15
N SER A 116 -0.01 -140.28 21.97
CA SER A 116 0.54 -139.52 20.84
C SER A 116 -0.46 -138.47 20.31
N ASP A 117 -1.72 -138.84 20.08
CA ASP A 117 -2.74 -137.90 19.62
C ASP A 117 -3.07 -136.84 20.70
N ARG A 118 -3.01 -137.19 21.99
CA ARG A 118 -3.11 -136.21 23.08
C ARG A 118 -1.96 -135.19 23.05
N ALA A 119 -0.73 -135.62 22.75
CA ALA A 119 0.40 -134.70 22.61
C ALA A 119 0.19 -133.75 21.41
N ARG A 120 -0.21 -134.29 20.25
CA ARG A 120 -0.50 -133.51 19.04
C ARG A 120 -1.65 -132.51 19.24
N LEU A 121 -2.67 -132.86 20.03
CA LEU A 121 -3.74 -131.93 20.41
C LEU A 121 -3.24 -130.79 21.31
N LEU A 122 -2.31 -131.07 22.22
CA LEU A 122 -1.68 -130.05 23.07
C LEU A 122 -0.79 -129.09 22.26
N ASP A 123 -0.01 -129.62 21.31
CA ASP A 123 0.80 -128.81 20.38
C ASP A 123 -0.10 -127.91 19.52
N ASN A 124 -1.24 -128.43 19.03
CA ASN A 124 -2.23 -127.65 18.30
C ASN A 124 -2.89 -126.57 19.17
N GLU A 125 -3.20 -126.85 20.44
CA GLU A 125 -3.74 -125.87 21.39
C GLU A 125 -2.72 -124.74 21.67
N MET A 126 -1.43 -125.07 21.78
CA MET A 126 -0.35 -124.10 21.92
C MET A 126 -0.17 -123.26 20.65
N ALA A 127 -0.24 -123.86 19.46
CA ALA A 127 -0.17 -123.16 18.18
C ALA A 127 -1.33 -122.17 17.98
N LEU A 128 -2.57 -122.62 18.20
CA LEU A 128 -3.77 -121.77 18.14
C LEU A 128 -3.75 -120.66 19.21
N THR A 129 -3.14 -120.92 20.36
CA THR A 129 -2.92 -119.91 21.41
C THR A 129 -1.93 -118.84 20.96
N ALA A 130 -0.85 -119.22 20.27
CA ALA A 130 0.11 -118.28 19.70
C ALA A 130 -0.51 -117.45 18.57
N GLU A 131 -1.24 -118.06 17.63
CA GLU A 131 -1.97 -117.36 16.57
C GLU A 131 -2.98 -116.35 17.14
N ARG A 132 -3.74 -116.74 18.17
CA ARG A 132 -4.69 -115.86 18.87
C ARG A 132 -4.01 -114.63 19.46
N ASP A 133 -2.86 -114.81 20.10
CA ASP A 133 -2.16 -113.73 20.78
C ASP A 133 -1.37 -112.84 19.81
N GLU A 134 -0.89 -113.38 18.69
CA GLU A 134 -0.42 -112.56 17.55
C GLU A 134 -1.58 -111.76 16.91
N LEU A 135 -2.73 -112.39 16.67
CA LEU A 135 -3.92 -111.69 16.13
C LEU A 135 -4.39 -110.58 17.06
N ARG A 136 -4.32 -110.80 18.38
CA ARG A 136 -4.57 -109.79 19.42
C ARG A 136 -3.53 -108.65 19.37
N ALA A 137 -2.24 -108.95 19.19
CA ALA A 137 -1.21 -107.94 19.03
C ALA A 137 -1.39 -107.11 17.73
N ASN A 138 -1.78 -107.77 16.63
CA ASN A 138 -2.12 -107.12 15.37
C ASN A 138 -3.35 -106.21 15.51
N PHE A 139 -4.40 -106.65 16.22
CA PHE A 139 -5.55 -105.81 16.51
C PHE A 139 -5.18 -104.57 17.33
N GLN A 140 -4.31 -104.68 18.35
CA GLN A 140 -3.86 -103.51 19.11
C GLN A 140 -3.03 -102.54 18.24
N ARG A 141 -2.17 -103.04 17.34
CA ARG A 141 -1.44 -102.20 16.37
C ARG A 141 -2.38 -101.45 15.43
N VAL A 142 -3.37 -102.12 14.85
CA VAL A 142 -4.38 -101.48 13.98
C VAL A 142 -5.23 -100.48 14.76
N LYS A 143 -5.57 -100.76 16.01
CA LYS A 143 -6.28 -99.81 16.87
C LYS A 143 -5.42 -98.55 17.14
N GLN A 144 -4.15 -98.71 17.51
CA GLN A 144 -3.26 -97.57 17.72
C GLN A 144 -3.13 -96.71 16.45
N GLN A 145 -2.99 -97.34 15.27
CA GLN A 145 -2.97 -96.64 14.00
C GLN A 145 -4.28 -95.88 13.71
N HIS A 146 -5.44 -96.41 14.11
CA HIS A 146 -6.72 -95.70 14.03
C HIS A 146 -6.78 -94.51 15.00
N ASP A 147 -6.33 -94.68 16.25
CA ASP A 147 -6.30 -93.61 17.26
C ASP A 147 -5.34 -92.45 16.82
N GLU A 148 -4.20 -92.80 16.22
CA GLU A 148 -3.27 -91.85 15.58
C GLU A 148 -3.89 -91.16 14.35
N LEU A 149 -4.55 -91.90 13.45
CA LEU A 149 -5.19 -91.34 12.26
C LEU A 149 -6.34 -90.39 12.63
N GLN A 150 -7.13 -90.73 13.67
CA GLN A 150 -8.20 -89.89 14.18
C GLN A 150 -7.67 -88.63 14.87
N THR A 151 -6.50 -88.73 15.54
CA THR A 151 -5.78 -87.56 16.05
C THR A 151 -5.34 -86.64 14.92
N ASN A 152 -4.71 -87.18 13.87
CA ASN A 152 -4.29 -86.43 12.69
C ASN A 152 -5.48 -85.78 11.95
N TYR A 153 -6.61 -86.47 11.83
CA TYR A 153 -7.85 -85.89 11.29
C TYR A 153 -8.36 -84.71 12.14
N SER A 154 -8.25 -84.77 13.47
CA SER A 154 -8.63 -83.65 14.34
C SER A 154 -7.69 -82.43 14.22
N ILE A 155 -6.41 -82.66 13.91
CA ILE A 155 -5.43 -81.61 13.62
C ILE A 155 -5.73 -80.95 12.28
N LEU A 156 -5.93 -81.75 11.22
CA LEU A 156 -6.24 -81.25 9.88
C LEU A 156 -7.52 -80.39 9.85
N ASN A 157 -8.56 -80.76 10.60
CA ASN A 157 -9.77 -79.93 10.70
C ASN A 157 -9.50 -78.58 11.40
N ARG A 158 -8.63 -78.53 12.42
CA ARG A 158 -8.18 -77.25 13.01
C ARG A 158 -7.39 -76.38 12.04
N GLU A 159 -6.57 -76.99 11.18
CA GLU A 159 -5.85 -76.27 10.14
C GLU A 159 -6.80 -75.72 9.06
N ILE A 160 -7.84 -76.47 8.70
CA ILE A 160 -8.92 -76.01 7.82
C ILE A 160 -9.69 -74.84 8.44
N ASP A 161 -10.07 -74.91 9.73
CA ASP A 161 -10.73 -73.81 10.44
C ASP A 161 -9.84 -72.56 10.54
N ALA A 162 -8.52 -72.74 10.75
CA ALA A 162 -7.55 -71.66 10.74
C ALA A 162 -7.43 -71.02 9.33
N LEU A 163 -7.44 -71.82 8.25
CA LEU A 163 -7.42 -71.33 6.88
C LEU A 163 -8.72 -70.60 6.50
N HIS A 164 -9.89 -71.08 6.94
CA HIS A 164 -11.16 -70.36 6.79
C HIS A 164 -11.12 -69.01 7.53
N THR A 165 -10.59 -69.00 8.75
CA THR A 165 -10.41 -67.77 9.55
C THR A 165 -9.48 -66.79 8.82
N LEU A 166 -8.33 -67.23 8.34
CA LEU A 166 -7.37 -66.41 7.59
C LEU A 166 -7.99 -65.85 6.30
N THR A 167 -8.77 -66.67 5.59
CA THR A 167 -9.49 -66.26 4.37
C THR A 167 -10.55 -65.19 4.66
N SER A 168 -11.24 -65.30 5.79
CA SER A 168 -12.18 -64.27 6.28
C SER A 168 -11.46 -62.95 6.56
N THR A 169 -10.33 -62.99 7.28
CA THR A 169 -9.50 -61.81 7.56
C THR A 169 -9.04 -61.11 6.28
N LEU A 170 -8.51 -61.87 5.31
CA LEU A 170 -8.13 -61.39 3.98
C LEU A 170 -9.31 -60.76 3.20
N GLY A 171 -10.55 -61.22 3.44
CA GLY A 171 -11.76 -60.59 2.95
C GLY A 171 -11.97 -59.19 3.53
N THR A 172 -11.93 -59.06 4.86
CA THR A 172 -12.01 -57.75 5.54
C THR A 172 -10.88 -56.81 5.14
N ASP A 173 -9.65 -57.28 5.03
CA ASP A 173 -8.49 -56.45 4.64
C ASP A 173 -8.66 -55.91 3.22
N LYS A 174 -9.18 -56.74 2.30
CA LYS A 174 -9.52 -56.34 0.93
C LYS A 174 -10.63 -55.28 0.88
N ASP A 175 -11.68 -55.42 1.69
CA ASP A 175 -12.76 -54.43 1.76
C ASP A 175 -12.32 -53.11 2.43
N GLN A 176 -11.44 -53.16 3.44
CA GLN A 176 -10.78 -51.97 3.99
C GLN A 176 -9.87 -51.28 2.96
N LEU A 177 -9.14 -52.05 2.16
CA LEU A 177 -8.29 -51.52 1.08
C LEU A 177 -9.13 -50.87 -0.03
N ARG A 178 -10.27 -51.48 -0.43
CA ARG A 178 -11.23 -50.85 -1.35
C ARG A 178 -11.77 -49.53 -0.79
N THR A 179 -12.20 -49.53 0.47
CA THR A 179 -12.73 -48.32 1.14
C THR A 179 -11.68 -47.20 1.19
N SER A 180 -10.41 -47.57 1.42
CA SER A 180 -9.28 -46.64 1.41
C SER A 180 -8.98 -46.08 0.01
N TYR A 181 -9.12 -46.91 -1.03
CA TYR A 181 -8.97 -46.51 -2.42
C TYR A 181 -10.11 -45.57 -2.90
N GLU A 182 -11.36 -45.85 -2.51
CA GLU A 182 -12.52 -44.99 -2.76
C GLU A 182 -12.38 -43.64 -2.04
N SER A 183 -11.83 -43.62 -0.82
CA SER A 183 -11.48 -42.39 -0.10
C SER A 183 -10.40 -41.58 -0.84
N LEU A 184 -9.35 -42.24 -1.36
CA LEU A 184 -8.31 -41.62 -2.19
C LEU A 184 -8.84 -40.99 -3.48
N ILE A 185 -9.86 -41.59 -4.11
CA ILE A 185 -10.55 -40.99 -5.27
C ILE A 185 -11.27 -39.70 -4.86
N ASN A 186 -12.02 -39.71 -3.76
CA ASN A 186 -12.69 -38.50 -3.25
C ASN A 186 -11.69 -37.38 -2.93
N VAL A 187 -10.55 -37.70 -2.31
CA VAL A 187 -9.47 -36.73 -2.03
C VAL A 187 -8.88 -36.16 -3.31
N LYS A 188 -8.63 -37.00 -4.33
CA LYS A 188 -8.15 -36.57 -5.66
C LYS A 188 -9.13 -35.61 -6.33
N ASP A 189 -10.43 -35.90 -6.30
CA ASP A 189 -11.43 -35.09 -7.00
C ASP A 189 -11.71 -33.77 -6.26
N GLN A 190 -11.57 -33.74 -4.92
CA GLN A 190 -11.49 -32.49 -4.13
C GLN A 190 -10.25 -31.66 -4.51
N LEU A 191 -9.08 -32.27 -4.62
CA LEU A 191 -7.85 -31.62 -5.10
C LEU A 191 -8.00 -31.04 -6.50
N GLN A 192 -8.62 -31.77 -7.43
CA GLN A 192 -8.94 -31.28 -8.77
C GLN A 192 -9.90 -30.09 -8.74
N THR A 193 -10.87 -30.09 -7.82
CA THR A 193 -11.83 -28.97 -7.64
C THR A 193 -11.14 -27.71 -7.10
N SER A 194 -10.26 -27.85 -6.11
CA SER A 194 -9.41 -26.75 -5.62
C SER A 194 -8.46 -26.23 -6.70
N TYR A 195 -7.81 -27.11 -7.46
CA TYR A 195 -6.95 -26.72 -8.59
C TYR A 195 -7.72 -25.91 -9.65
N ASN A 196 -8.90 -26.39 -10.06
CA ASN A 196 -9.75 -25.68 -11.02
C ASN A 196 -10.24 -24.30 -10.51
N SER A 197 -10.32 -24.12 -9.19
CA SER A 197 -10.68 -22.84 -8.57
C SER A 197 -9.47 -21.88 -8.54
N LEU A 198 -8.29 -22.38 -8.20
CA LEU A 198 -7.02 -21.64 -8.26
C LEU A 198 -6.68 -21.16 -9.68
N VAL A 199 -6.98 -21.95 -10.71
CA VAL A 199 -6.80 -21.53 -12.12
C VAL A 199 -7.70 -20.32 -12.45
N LYS A 200 -8.97 -20.32 -12.03
CA LYS A 200 -9.88 -19.18 -12.23
C LYS A 200 -9.44 -17.93 -11.45
N GLU A 201 -8.90 -18.11 -10.25
CA GLU A 201 -8.33 -17.02 -9.46
C GLU A 201 -7.08 -16.43 -10.15
N GLN A 202 -6.22 -17.27 -10.71
CA GLN A 202 -5.08 -16.86 -11.52
C GLN A 202 -5.51 -16.10 -12.79
N GLU A 203 -6.54 -16.55 -13.50
CA GLU A 203 -7.14 -15.85 -14.65
C GLU A 203 -7.67 -14.46 -14.26
N SER A 204 -8.41 -14.38 -13.15
CA SER A 204 -8.94 -13.13 -12.59
C SER A 204 -7.81 -12.15 -12.19
N LEU A 205 -6.76 -12.63 -11.53
CA LEU A 205 -5.58 -11.84 -11.17
C LEU A 205 -4.82 -11.34 -12.42
N GLN A 206 -4.73 -12.16 -13.47
CA GLN A 206 -4.10 -11.76 -14.74
C GLN A 206 -4.96 -10.73 -15.50
N ALA A 207 -6.29 -10.82 -15.44
CA ALA A 207 -7.19 -9.78 -15.94
C ALA A 207 -7.01 -8.46 -15.19
N ASN A 208 -7.04 -8.48 -13.85
CA ASN A 208 -6.82 -7.30 -12.99
C ASN A 208 -5.46 -6.65 -13.25
N LYS A 209 -4.39 -7.45 -13.38
CA LYS A 209 -3.05 -6.97 -13.77
C LYS A 209 -3.06 -6.25 -15.14
N THR A 210 -3.88 -6.73 -16.08
CA THR A 210 -4.01 -6.13 -17.41
C THR A 210 -4.74 -4.78 -17.33
N THR A 211 -5.82 -4.70 -16.53
CA THR A 211 -6.53 -3.44 -16.24
C THR A 211 -5.62 -2.40 -15.59
N VAL A 212 -4.91 -2.75 -14.51
CA VAL A 212 -3.97 -1.84 -13.82
C VAL A 212 -2.82 -1.40 -14.73
N THR A 213 -2.41 -2.24 -15.69
CA THR A 213 -1.42 -1.87 -16.72
C THR A 213 -1.97 -0.80 -17.67
N ALA A 214 -3.24 -0.91 -18.08
CA ALA A 214 -3.89 0.09 -18.92
C ALA A 214 -4.13 1.41 -18.17
N GLU A 215 -4.58 1.36 -16.91
CA GLU A 215 -4.75 2.55 -16.05
C GLU A 215 -3.43 3.31 -15.86
N ARG A 216 -2.33 2.59 -15.59
CA ARG A 216 -0.98 3.17 -15.51
C ARG A 216 -0.61 3.92 -16.79
N ASP A 217 -0.97 3.39 -17.95
CA ASP A 217 -0.60 3.99 -19.24
C ASP A 217 -1.51 5.17 -19.64
N ASP A 218 -2.79 5.19 -19.21
CA ASP A 218 -3.61 6.42 -19.20
C ASP A 218 -2.99 7.51 -18.31
N PHE A 219 -2.67 7.17 -17.05
CA PHE A 219 -2.03 8.11 -16.13
C PHE A 219 -0.73 8.68 -16.71
N LYS A 220 0.09 7.85 -17.37
CA LYS A 220 1.31 8.28 -18.07
C LYS A 220 1.01 9.20 -19.26
N SER A 221 -0.02 8.90 -20.05
CA SER A 221 -0.48 9.76 -21.15
C SER A 221 -0.92 11.14 -20.66
N ARG A 222 -1.68 11.19 -19.56
CA ARG A 222 -2.13 12.43 -18.91
C ARG A 222 -0.98 13.22 -18.30
N LEU A 223 0.01 12.56 -17.70
CA LEU A 223 1.24 13.20 -17.21
C LEU A 223 2.01 13.88 -18.35
N ASN A 224 2.18 13.20 -19.48
CA ASN A 224 2.83 13.77 -20.67
C ASN A 224 2.08 14.97 -21.26
N ASN A 225 0.75 15.07 -21.07
CA ASN A 225 -0.04 16.22 -21.53
C ASN A 225 0.04 17.39 -20.55
N LEU A 226 0.00 17.15 -19.24
CA LEU A 226 0.26 18.16 -18.21
C LEU A 226 1.67 18.78 -18.35
N GLU A 227 2.65 17.98 -18.78
CA GLU A 227 4.00 18.49 -19.05
C GLU A 227 4.05 19.44 -20.26
N LYS A 228 3.29 19.15 -21.34
CA LYS A 228 3.12 20.09 -22.47
C LYS A 228 2.37 21.37 -22.08
N GLU A 229 1.32 21.27 -21.26
CA GLU A 229 0.57 22.43 -20.75
C GLU A 229 1.49 23.33 -19.92
N LYS A 230 2.30 22.73 -19.02
CA LYS A 230 3.34 23.43 -18.25
C LYS A 230 4.34 24.15 -19.17
N ASP A 231 4.80 23.51 -20.24
CA ASP A 231 5.77 24.12 -21.16
C ASP A 231 5.13 25.24 -22.02
N GLN A 232 3.83 25.15 -22.33
CA GLN A 232 3.05 26.25 -22.91
C GLN A 232 2.88 27.42 -21.93
N PHE A 233 2.60 27.15 -20.66
CA PHE A 233 2.56 28.18 -19.61
C PHE A 233 3.92 28.86 -19.42
N GLN A 234 5.02 28.10 -19.43
CA GLN A 234 6.39 28.64 -19.38
C GLN A 234 6.67 29.56 -20.57
N THR A 235 6.34 29.13 -21.79
CA THR A 235 6.48 29.94 -23.01
C THR A 235 5.65 31.24 -22.93
N THR A 236 4.43 31.16 -22.39
CA THR A 236 3.53 32.31 -22.20
C THR A 236 4.09 33.28 -21.16
N TYR A 237 4.63 32.77 -20.05
CA TYR A 237 5.28 33.56 -19.01
C TYR A 237 6.53 34.28 -19.54
N GLU A 238 7.37 33.61 -20.33
CA GLU A 238 8.54 34.23 -20.96
C GLU A 238 8.15 35.34 -21.95
N SER A 239 7.06 35.19 -22.69
CA SER A 239 6.50 36.24 -23.54
C SER A 239 6.05 37.47 -22.73
N LEU A 240 5.35 37.25 -21.60
CA LEU A 240 4.94 38.30 -20.66
C LEU A 240 6.13 39.03 -20.02
N VAL A 241 7.23 38.34 -19.72
CA VAL A 241 8.47 38.99 -19.27
C VAL A 241 9.06 39.87 -20.37
N GLN A 242 9.09 39.41 -21.63
CA GLN A 242 9.53 40.24 -22.75
C GLN A 242 8.63 41.46 -23.00
N GLU A 243 7.31 41.37 -22.79
CA GLU A 243 6.43 42.53 -22.86
C GLU A 243 6.68 43.52 -21.71
N LYS A 244 6.87 43.03 -20.49
CA LYS A 244 7.26 43.85 -19.33
C LYS A 244 8.57 44.61 -19.60
N ASP A 245 9.57 43.98 -20.19
CA ASP A 245 10.86 44.62 -20.45
C ASP A 245 10.79 45.64 -21.61
N LYS A 246 9.92 45.40 -22.60
CA LYS A 246 9.56 46.42 -23.62
C LYS A 246 8.86 47.61 -22.98
N LEU A 247 7.88 47.38 -22.11
CA LEU A 247 7.18 48.42 -21.33
C LEU A 247 8.14 49.23 -20.44
N GLN A 248 9.07 48.56 -19.75
CA GLN A 248 10.11 49.22 -18.95
C GLN A 248 11.03 50.08 -19.81
N THR A 249 11.38 49.62 -21.02
CA THR A 249 12.19 50.38 -21.99
C THR A 249 11.44 51.62 -22.49
N SER A 250 10.14 51.49 -22.81
CA SER A 250 9.28 52.62 -23.17
C SER A 250 9.13 53.63 -22.03
N TYR A 251 8.91 53.16 -20.79
CA TYR A 251 8.85 53.99 -19.60
C TYR A 251 10.16 54.77 -19.38
N ASN A 252 11.31 54.09 -19.47
CA ASN A 252 12.63 54.71 -19.34
C ASN A 252 12.90 55.77 -20.43
N SER A 253 12.33 55.62 -21.62
CA SER A 253 12.38 56.63 -22.70
C SER A 253 11.49 57.84 -22.38
N LEU A 254 10.25 57.62 -21.92
CA LEU A 254 9.33 58.69 -21.47
C LEU A 254 9.89 59.50 -20.29
N VAL A 255 10.64 58.87 -19.38
CA VAL A 255 11.35 59.58 -18.30
C VAL A 255 12.41 60.54 -18.86
N LYS A 256 13.22 60.08 -19.83
CA LYS A 256 14.23 60.94 -20.48
C LYS A 256 13.59 62.07 -21.29
N GLU A 257 12.49 61.80 -21.99
CA GLU A 257 11.73 62.83 -22.71
C GLU A 257 11.18 63.90 -21.75
N LYS A 258 10.64 63.48 -20.59
CA LYS A 258 10.21 64.40 -19.52
C LYS A 258 11.38 65.23 -18.95
N GLU A 259 12.56 64.66 -18.80
CA GLU A 259 13.77 65.39 -18.37
C GLU A 259 14.23 66.42 -19.42
N LEU A 260 14.23 66.05 -20.70
CA LEU A 260 14.53 66.97 -21.80
C LEU A 260 13.49 68.10 -21.93
N LEU A 261 12.21 67.80 -21.73
CA LEU A 261 11.14 68.80 -21.67
C LEU A 261 11.29 69.73 -20.45
N LEU A 262 11.78 69.24 -19.32
CA LEU A 262 12.06 70.06 -18.14
C LEU A 262 13.23 71.02 -18.40
N ILE A 263 14.31 70.55 -19.05
CA ILE A 263 15.45 71.38 -19.47
C ILE A 263 15.00 72.43 -20.49
N SER A 264 14.21 72.03 -21.50
CA SER A 264 13.61 72.94 -22.48
C SER A 264 12.76 74.02 -21.80
N LYS A 265 11.93 73.64 -20.82
CA LYS A 265 11.17 74.60 -20.02
C LYS A 265 12.09 75.58 -19.27
N THR A 266 13.13 75.12 -18.59
CA THR A 266 14.05 76.02 -17.88
C THR A 266 14.80 76.99 -18.81
N ASN A 267 15.08 76.57 -20.05
CA ASN A 267 15.66 77.46 -21.06
C ASN A 267 14.65 78.53 -21.50
N VAL A 268 13.40 78.17 -21.76
CA VAL A 268 12.32 79.13 -22.10
C VAL A 268 11.99 80.07 -20.92
N ASP A 269 12.04 79.58 -19.68
CA ASP A 269 11.94 80.41 -18.47
C ASP A 269 13.08 81.45 -18.43
N ALA A 270 14.32 81.05 -18.74
CA ALA A 270 15.47 81.96 -18.78
C ALA A 270 15.44 82.95 -19.96
N GLU A 271 15.03 82.53 -21.16
CA GLU A 271 14.85 83.40 -22.33
C GLU A 271 13.77 84.46 -22.09
N ARG A 272 12.66 84.09 -21.43
CA ARG A 272 11.63 85.04 -21.00
C ARG A 272 12.20 86.08 -20.03
N ASP A 273 13.03 85.66 -19.09
CA ASP A 273 13.54 86.55 -18.04
C ASP A 273 14.66 87.48 -18.55
N ASP A 274 15.46 87.04 -19.52
CA ASP A 274 16.34 87.91 -20.34
C ASP A 274 15.52 88.89 -21.20
N PHE A 275 14.49 88.42 -21.92
CA PHE A 275 13.60 89.29 -22.69
C PHE A 275 12.95 90.36 -21.80
N LYS A 276 12.51 89.99 -20.60
CA LYS A 276 11.98 90.92 -19.60
C LYS A 276 13.02 91.95 -19.15
N SER A 277 14.24 91.52 -18.86
CA SER A 277 15.37 92.42 -18.52
C SER A 277 15.65 93.42 -19.64
N ARG A 278 15.65 92.98 -20.91
CA ARG A 278 15.79 93.85 -22.08
C ARG A 278 14.61 94.81 -22.24
N PHE A 279 13.39 94.37 -21.97
CA PHE A 279 12.18 95.20 -22.01
C PHE A 279 12.21 96.29 -20.93
N ASP A 280 12.56 95.95 -19.69
CA ASP A 280 12.71 96.91 -18.60
C ASP A 280 13.85 97.91 -18.87
N LYS A 281 14.95 97.46 -19.50
CA LYS A 281 16.03 98.37 -19.99
C LYS A 281 15.53 99.33 -21.08
N LEU A 282 14.84 98.82 -22.11
CA LEU A 282 14.25 99.65 -23.18
C LEU A 282 13.21 100.65 -22.66
N LYS A 283 12.44 100.26 -21.63
CA LYS A 283 11.51 101.15 -20.93
C LYS A 283 12.24 102.29 -20.23
N ASN A 284 13.31 101.99 -19.47
CA ASN A 284 14.13 103.02 -18.83
C ASN A 284 14.82 103.95 -19.85
N GLU A 285 15.31 103.40 -20.97
CA GLU A 285 15.90 104.18 -22.07
C GLU A 285 14.87 105.11 -22.73
N LYS A 286 13.66 104.62 -22.98
CA LYS A 286 12.53 105.43 -23.49
C LYS A 286 12.13 106.54 -22.52
N ASP A 287 12.02 106.23 -21.23
CA ASP A 287 11.62 107.21 -20.22
C ASP A 287 12.73 108.28 -20.02
N GLN A 288 14.01 107.92 -20.12
CA GLN A 288 15.13 108.86 -20.20
C GLN A 288 15.07 109.73 -21.47
N LEU A 289 14.83 109.12 -22.65
CA LEU A 289 14.69 109.85 -23.91
C LEU A 289 13.55 110.88 -23.86
N GLN A 290 12.49 110.59 -23.10
CA GLN A 290 11.36 111.50 -22.87
C GLN A 290 11.71 112.67 -21.93
N LEU A 291 12.62 112.47 -20.96
CA LEU A 291 13.23 113.54 -20.16
C LEU A 291 14.16 114.41 -21.03
N ASP A 292 15.01 113.79 -21.85
CA ASP A 292 15.96 114.47 -22.73
C ASP A 292 15.24 115.32 -23.79
N TYR A 293 14.18 114.79 -24.41
CA TYR A 293 13.30 115.54 -25.30
C TYR A 293 12.63 116.73 -24.60
N SER A 294 12.22 116.55 -23.34
CA SER A 294 11.65 117.63 -22.52
C SER A 294 12.68 118.72 -22.18
N SER A 295 13.94 118.33 -21.98
CA SER A 295 15.07 119.24 -21.78
C SER A 295 15.42 120.00 -23.07
N LEU A 296 15.54 119.30 -24.20
CA LEU A 296 15.78 119.88 -25.52
C LEU A 296 14.67 120.88 -25.92
N ARG A 297 13.41 120.59 -25.56
CA ARG A 297 12.28 121.52 -25.75
C ARG A 297 12.42 122.80 -24.91
N LYS A 298 12.92 122.72 -23.67
CA LYS A 298 13.27 123.92 -22.87
C LYS A 298 14.40 124.71 -23.52
N ASN A 299 15.46 124.04 -23.97
CA ASN A 299 16.60 124.69 -24.63
C ASN A 299 16.20 125.37 -25.94
N LYS A 300 15.31 124.78 -26.74
CA LYS A 300 14.72 125.42 -27.92
C LYS A 300 13.97 126.71 -27.55
N ASN A 301 13.17 126.69 -26.49
CA ASN A 301 12.43 127.87 -26.04
C ASN A 301 13.36 128.99 -25.53
N LEU A 302 14.43 128.64 -24.80
CA LEU A 302 15.46 129.60 -24.37
C LEU A 302 16.21 130.20 -25.56
N LEU A 303 16.53 129.38 -26.57
CA LEU A 303 17.19 129.84 -27.79
C LEU A 303 16.27 130.77 -28.61
N GLN A 304 14.95 130.53 -28.62
CA GLN A 304 13.97 131.43 -29.23
C GLN A 304 13.99 132.81 -28.54
N VAL A 305 13.94 132.85 -27.19
CA VAL A 305 14.01 134.13 -26.44
C VAL A 305 15.32 134.88 -26.72
N SER A 306 16.45 134.16 -26.84
CA SER A 306 17.74 134.74 -27.23
C SER A 306 17.73 135.31 -28.66
N TYR A 307 17.14 134.59 -29.61
CA TYR A 307 16.95 135.05 -30.99
C TYR A 307 16.05 136.30 -31.05
N ASP A 308 14.93 136.33 -30.32
CA ASP A 308 14.02 137.46 -30.27
C ASP A 308 14.70 138.72 -29.68
N SER A 309 15.58 138.54 -28.69
CA SER A 309 16.42 139.62 -28.14
C SER A 309 17.44 140.14 -29.16
N LEU A 310 18.11 139.27 -29.91
CA LEU A 310 19.04 139.66 -30.98
C LEU A 310 18.32 140.36 -32.14
N VAL A 311 17.08 139.97 -32.43
CA VAL A 311 16.21 140.67 -33.39
C VAL A 311 15.94 142.10 -32.93
N LEU A 312 15.64 142.31 -31.64
CA LEU A 312 15.41 143.63 -31.05
C LEU A 312 16.66 144.52 -31.10
N GLU A 313 17.82 143.99 -30.70
CA GLU A 313 19.12 144.70 -30.74
C GLU A 313 19.50 145.09 -32.18
N LYS A 314 19.32 144.19 -33.15
CA LYS A 314 19.52 144.46 -34.58
C LYS A 314 18.63 145.59 -35.09
N ASP A 315 17.39 145.72 -34.60
CA ASP A 315 16.49 146.81 -34.98
C ASP A 315 16.78 148.13 -34.23
N GLN A 316 17.32 148.08 -33.00
CA GLN A 316 17.93 149.25 -32.35
C GLN A 316 19.15 149.77 -33.12
N LEU A 317 20.05 148.89 -33.58
CA LEU A 317 21.21 149.26 -34.41
C LEU A 317 20.79 149.87 -35.75
N ARG A 318 19.66 149.45 -36.33
CA ARG A 318 19.04 150.08 -37.52
C ARG A 318 18.53 151.49 -37.23
N ALA A 319 17.94 151.73 -36.06
CA ALA A 319 17.57 153.07 -35.63
C ALA A 319 18.80 153.98 -35.49
N SER A 320 19.85 153.55 -34.77
CA SER A 320 21.10 154.30 -34.62
C SER A 320 21.78 154.61 -35.97
N LYS A 321 21.80 153.65 -36.91
CA LYS A 321 22.29 153.87 -38.28
C LYS A 321 21.49 154.95 -39.02
N THR A 322 20.19 155.07 -38.75
CA THR A 322 19.32 156.06 -39.37
C THR A 322 19.62 157.47 -38.82
N THR A 323 19.81 157.61 -37.51
CA THR A 323 20.25 158.85 -36.86
C THR A 323 21.61 159.32 -37.41
N LEU A 324 22.61 158.44 -37.45
CA LEU A 324 23.93 158.74 -38.01
C LEU A 324 23.89 159.16 -39.49
N SER A 325 22.91 158.68 -40.27
CA SER A 325 22.71 159.15 -41.64
C SER A 325 22.17 160.59 -41.69
N ALA A 326 21.28 160.97 -40.77
CA ALA A 326 20.76 162.33 -40.69
C ALA A 326 21.84 163.32 -40.22
N GLU A 327 22.66 162.95 -39.25
CA GLU A 327 23.83 163.73 -38.79
C GLU A 327 24.84 163.96 -39.92
N ARG A 328 25.18 162.91 -40.69
CA ARG A 328 26.03 163.01 -41.89
C ARG A 328 25.48 164.04 -42.89
N ASP A 329 24.17 164.02 -43.12
CA ASP A 329 23.54 164.88 -44.13
C ASP A 329 23.41 166.34 -43.64
N GLN A 330 23.27 166.58 -42.32
CA GLN A 330 23.48 167.91 -41.73
C GLN A 330 24.93 168.39 -41.91
N LEU A 331 25.92 167.53 -41.64
CA LEU A 331 27.34 167.86 -41.81
C LEU A 331 27.67 168.23 -43.27
N ARG A 332 27.07 167.50 -44.22
CA ARG A 332 27.19 167.76 -45.66
C ARG A 332 26.53 169.09 -46.07
N SER A 333 25.43 169.47 -45.42
CA SER A 333 24.83 170.80 -45.59
C SER A 333 25.77 171.91 -45.14
N HIS A 334 26.37 171.78 -43.94
CA HIS A 334 27.38 172.71 -43.41
C HIS A 334 28.58 172.89 -44.35
N PHE A 335 29.10 171.79 -44.90
CA PHE A 335 30.22 171.83 -45.85
C PHE A 335 29.88 172.61 -47.13
N ASN A 336 28.65 172.52 -47.63
CA ASN A 336 28.22 173.27 -48.81
C ASN A 336 28.18 174.78 -48.55
N THR A 337 27.81 175.22 -47.35
CA THR A 337 27.86 176.65 -46.96
C THR A 337 29.30 177.18 -47.00
N LEU A 338 30.23 176.49 -46.34
CA LEU A 338 31.66 176.83 -46.33
C LEU A 338 32.29 176.86 -47.74
N LYS A 339 31.83 175.99 -48.66
CA LYS A 339 32.27 176.02 -50.06
C LYS A 339 31.88 177.32 -50.76
N ASN A 340 30.66 177.82 -50.52
CA ASN A 340 30.16 179.04 -51.17
C ASN A 340 30.88 180.30 -50.68
N GLU A 341 31.26 180.34 -49.40
CA GLU A 341 32.06 181.42 -48.80
C GLU A 341 33.46 181.51 -49.43
N LYS A 342 34.12 180.36 -49.64
CA LYS A 342 35.41 180.28 -50.34
C LYS A 342 35.33 180.84 -51.77
N GLU A 343 34.24 180.55 -52.49
CA GLU A 343 34.05 181.02 -53.87
C GLU A 343 33.82 182.54 -53.97
N GLN A 344 33.43 183.21 -52.88
CA GLN A 344 33.40 184.67 -52.82
C GLN A 344 34.82 185.26 -52.74
N ILE A 345 35.64 184.81 -51.79
CA ILE A 345 37.03 185.28 -51.59
C ILE A 345 37.87 185.15 -52.87
N GLN A 346 37.59 184.11 -53.67
CA GLN A 346 38.31 183.84 -54.92
C GLN A 346 37.95 184.82 -56.05
N ARG A 347 36.80 185.52 -55.99
CA ARG A 347 36.47 186.63 -56.90
C ARG A 347 37.32 187.87 -56.59
N ASP A 348 37.45 188.21 -55.32
CA ASP A 348 38.14 189.44 -54.88
C ASP A 348 39.65 189.42 -55.25
N TYR A 349 40.30 188.26 -55.17
CA TYR A 349 41.68 188.03 -55.59
C TYR A 349 41.92 188.29 -57.10
N SER A 350 40.89 188.12 -57.93
CA SER A 350 41.01 188.18 -59.40
C SER A 350 41.29 189.61 -59.91
N SER A 351 40.78 190.62 -59.20
CA SER A 351 40.93 192.04 -59.54
C SER A 351 42.40 192.50 -59.50
N VAL A 352 43.14 192.08 -58.47
CA VAL A 352 44.53 192.51 -58.22
C VAL A 352 45.50 191.96 -59.27
N ARG A 353 45.23 190.77 -59.83
CA ARG A 353 46.17 190.12 -60.75
C ARG A 353 46.26 190.82 -62.11
N SER A 354 45.17 191.41 -62.60
CA SER A 354 45.11 192.09 -63.90
C SER A 354 46.08 193.29 -64.03
N GLN A 355 46.60 193.83 -62.91
CA GLN A 355 47.56 194.94 -62.92
C GLN A 355 49.02 194.48 -63.03
N LYS A 356 49.30 193.17 -62.86
CA LYS A 356 50.66 192.62 -62.90
C LYS A 356 51.11 192.21 -64.29
N ASP A 357 50.20 191.64 -65.08
CA ASP A 357 50.56 190.87 -66.27
C ASP A 357 50.99 191.74 -67.48
N GLN A 358 50.87 193.07 -67.38
CA GLN A 358 51.37 194.02 -68.40
C GLN A 358 52.91 194.16 -68.46
N LEU A 359 53.65 193.71 -67.43
CA LEU A 359 55.10 193.93 -67.35
C LEU A 359 55.96 192.72 -67.78
N GLN A 360 55.35 191.54 -67.93
CA GLN A 360 56.08 190.27 -68.12
C GLN A 360 56.50 190.00 -69.57
N ALA A 361 55.86 190.64 -70.56
CA ALA A 361 55.95 190.29 -71.98
C ALA A 361 57.31 190.58 -72.67
N SER A 362 58.28 191.17 -71.97
CA SER A 362 59.47 191.78 -72.58
C SER A 362 60.75 190.92 -72.57
N TYR A 363 60.75 189.73 -71.98
CA TYR A 363 62.01 188.99 -71.67
C TYR A 363 62.17 187.59 -72.29
N GLU A 364 61.13 186.98 -72.88
CA GLU A 364 61.14 185.55 -73.26
C GLU A 364 62.05 185.17 -74.45
N LEU A 365 62.78 186.12 -75.04
CA LEU A 365 63.47 185.96 -76.33
C LEU A 365 64.87 185.32 -76.30
N LEU A 366 65.47 185.08 -75.13
CA LEU A 366 66.89 184.64 -75.02
C LEU A 366 67.11 183.18 -74.58
N VAL A 367 66.09 182.33 -74.64
CA VAL A 367 66.11 180.95 -74.11
C VAL A 367 66.85 179.93 -75.00
N LYS A 368 67.14 180.26 -76.28
CA LYS A 368 67.12 179.24 -77.34
C LYS A 368 68.44 178.63 -77.82
N GLU A 369 69.62 178.96 -77.27
CA GLU A 369 70.88 178.37 -77.75
C GLU A 369 71.78 177.71 -76.69
N LYS A 370 72.27 176.53 -77.11
CA LYS A 370 73.56 175.88 -76.77
C LYS A 370 73.60 174.84 -75.65
N VAL A 371 72.76 173.81 -75.81
CA VAL A 371 73.10 172.45 -75.35
C VAL A 371 74.31 171.92 -76.15
N GLN A 372 75.50 171.83 -75.54
CA GLN A 372 76.48 170.73 -75.68
C GLN A 372 77.83 171.03 -75.00
N LEU A 373 78.16 170.27 -73.95
CA LEU A 373 79.47 169.69 -73.55
C LEU A 373 79.24 169.11 -72.12
N GLN A 374 79.22 167.80 -71.86
CA GLN A 374 80.32 166.82 -71.92
C GLN A 374 81.41 167.09 -70.87
N SER A 375 81.17 166.73 -69.59
CA SER A 375 82.19 166.34 -68.58
C SER A 375 81.56 165.74 -67.32
N SER A 376 82.30 164.87 -66.62
CA SER A 376 81.92 164.06 -65.43
C SER A 376 81.00 162.86 -65.71
N TYR A 377 81.45 161.64 -66.02
CA TYR A 377 82.79 161.01 -65.97
C TYR A 377 83.37 160.74 -64.56
N ASN A 378 83.52 159.44 -64.22
CA ASN A 378 84.21 158.85 -63.04
C ASN A 378 83.56 159.13 -61.66
N SER A 379 83.78 158.40 -60.56
CA SER A 379 84.61 157.21 -60.22
C SER A 379 84.05 156.57 -58.91
N LEU A 380 84.34 155.35 -58.41
CA LEU A 380 84.92 154.07 -58.89
C LEU A 380 84.96 153.10 -57.67
N GLY A 381 84.86 151.77 -57.82
CA GLY A 381 85.21 150.85 -56.71
C GLY A 381 84.66 149.41 -56.75
N ARG A 382 85.41 148.46 -57.30
CA ARG A 382 85.19 147.01 -57.15
C ARG A 382 86.52 146.24 -57.19
N GLU A 383 86.50 145.02 -56.64
CA GLU A 383 87.41 143.88 -56.89
C GLU A 383 88.92 143.99 -56.56
N LYS A 384 89.43 143.03 -55.75
CA LYS A 384 90.88 142.69 -55.71
C LYS A 384 91.23 141.28 -55.20
N HIS A 385 90.50 140.73 -54.21
CA HIS A 385 91.08 139.71 -53.31
C HIS A 385 90.79 138.21 -53.61
N LEU A 386 90.25 137.85 -54.79
CA LEU A 386 89.78 136.47 -55.07
C LEU A 386 90.80 135.51 -55.71
N LEU A 387 92.05 135.93 -55.96
CA LEU A 387 92.99 135.23 -56.87
C LEU A 387 94.12 134.42 -56.19
N LEU A 388 94.00 134.01 -54.93
CA LEU A 388 95.10 133.32 -54.20
C LEU A 388 94.80 131.92 -53.62
N THR A 389 93.56 131.44 -53.64
CA THR A 389 93.17 130.21 -52.91
C THR A 389 93.47 128.90 -53.66
N SER A 390 93.60 128.92 -54.99
CA SER A 390 93.50 127.71 -55.84
C SER A 390 94.75 126.82 -55.93
N LYS A 391 95.75 126.95 -55.04
CA LYS A 391 97.04 126.23 -55.16
C LYS A 391 97.23 125.05 -54.19
N ALA A 392 96.44 124.94 -53.11
CA ALA A 392 96.75 124.03 -52.00
C ALA A 392 96.31 122.57 -52.19
N THR A 393 95.28 122.29 -52.99
CA THR A 393 94.52 121.03 -52.91
C THR A 393 95.24 119.78 -53.47
N LEU A 394 96.16 119.95 -54.42
CA LEU A 394 96.70 118.84 -55.22
C LEU A 394 97.79 117.98 -54.55
N SER A 395 98.15 118.24 -53.29
CA SER A 395 99.19 117.44 -52.61
C SER A 395 98.66 116.27 -51.78
N THR A 396 97.35 116.22 -51.48
CA THR A 396 96.80 115.30 -50.46
C THR A 396 96.33 113.96 -51.03
N GLU A 397 95.94 113.89 -52.30
CA GLU A 397 95.34 112.69 -52.89
C GLU A 397 96.35 111.58 -53.20
N ARG A 398 97.61 111.95 -53.48
CA ARG A 398 98.71 111.03 -53.83
C ARG A 398 98.97 109.97 -52.75
N ASP A 399 99.06 110.40 -51.49
CA ASP A 399 99.60 109.58 -50.41
C ASP A 399 98.57 108.56 -49.88
N ASN A 400 97.28 108.85 -50.05
CA ASN A 400 96.18 107.94 -49.69
C ASN A 400 96.14 106.68 -50.59
N CYS A 401 96.63 106.77 -51.82
CA CYS A 401 96.62 105.64 -52.77
C CYS A 401 97.57 104.50 -52.33
N MET A 402 98.66 104.81 -51.63
CA MET A 402 99.72 103.83 -51.33
C MET A 402 99.37 102.87 -50.19
N SER A 403 98.51 103.32 -49.26
CA SER A 403 98.06 102.52 -48.11
C SER A 403 97.21 101.31 -48.53
N ARG A 404 96.27 101.53 -49.46
CA ARG A 404 95.29 100.52 -49.90
C ARG A 404 95.90 99.27 -50.54
N PHE A 405 97.05 99.38 -51.19
CA PHE A 405 97.67 98.26 -51.91
C PHE A 405 98.22 97.16 -50.97
N ASN A 406 98.67 97.52 -49.76
CA ASN A 406 99.32 96.58 -48.86
C ASN A 406 98.34 95.66 -48.11
N ASN A 407 97.12 96.13 -47.78
CA ASN A 407 96.13 95.30 -47.07
C ASN A 407 95.64 94.11 -47.91
N LEU A 408 95.34 94.33 -49.19
CA LEU A 408 94.88 93.31 -50.14
C LEU A 408 95.84 92.12 -50.29
N LYS A 409 97.13 92.31 -49.96
CA LYS A 409 98.14 91.24 -50.00
C LYS A 409 98.05 90.27 -48.82
N ASN A 410 97.58 90.72 -47.65
CA ASN A 410 97.42 89.87 -46.46
C ASN A 410 96.14 89.04 -46.50
N GLU A 411 95.03 89.64 -46.94
CA GLU A 411 93.71 88.98 -47.03
C GLU A 411 93.76 87.71 -47.91
N LYS A 412 94.51 87.76 -49.02
CA LYS A 412 94.74 86.60 -49.91
C LYS A 412 95.37 85.40 -49.19
N ASN A 413 96.32 85.63 -48.28
CA ASN A 413 97.02 84.56 -47.59
C ASN A 413 96.15 83.89 -46.52
N GLN A 414 95.25 84.65 -45.88
CA GLN A 414 94.30 84.10 -44.90
C GLN A 414 93.27 83.19 -45.58
N LEU A 415 92.73 83.60 -46.74
CA LEU A 415 91.76 82.80 -47.51
C LEU A 415 92.30 81.40 -47.89
N GLN A 416 93.58 81.32 -48.27
CA GLN A 416 94.25 80.07 -48.64
C GLN A 416 94.30 79.07 -47.47
N GLN A 417 94.40 79.57 -46.23
CA GLN A 417 94.52 78.74 -45.02
C GLN A 417 93.16 78.17 -44.57
N SER A 418 92.09 78.97 -44.67
CA SER A 418 90.71 78.51 -44.41
C SER A 418 90.25 77.40 -45.37
N TYR A 419 90.65 77.47 -46.64
CA TYR A 419 90.27 76.46 -47.64
C TYR A 419 90.75 75.04 -47.28
N SER A 420 91.96 74.91 -46.75
CA SER A 420 92.52 73.63 -46.32
C SER A 420 91.78 73.02 -45.11
N SER A 421 91.28 73.85 -44.18
CA SER A 421 90.56 73.37 -42.99
C SER A 421 89.21 72.71 -43.33
N LEU A 422 88.51 73.27 -44.34
CA LEU A 422 87.21 72.78 -44.79
C LEU A 422 87.27 71.36 -45.38
N GLY A 423 88.40 70.97 -45.95
CA GLY A 423 88.62 69.62 -46.49
C GLY A 423 88.62 68.54 -45.42
N SER A 424 89.24 68.80 -44.27
CA SER A 424 89.28 67.88 -43.13
C SER A 424 87.91 67.70 -42.45
N GLU A 425 87.14 68.77 -42.31
CA GLU A 425 85.80 68.70 -41.69
C GLU A 425 84.84 67.87 -42.54
N LYS A 426 84.88 68.03 -43.88
CA LYS A 426 84.07 67.22 -44.79
C LYS A 426 84.34 65.72 -44.62
N ALA A 427 85.60 65.30 -44.58
CA ALA A 427 85.98 63.90 -44.43
C ALA A 427 85.48 63.28 -43.11
N GLN A 428 85.48 64.06 -42.02
CA GLN A 428 84.89 63.61 -40.74
C GLN A 428 83.35 63.49 -40.82
N LEU A 429 82.69 64.39 -41.55
CA LEU A 429 81.24 64.37 -41.73
C LEU A 429 80.79 63.13 -42.54
N ASP A 430 81.48 62.83 -43.64
CA ASP A 430 81.20 61.67 -44.50
C ASP A 430 81.38 60.35 -43.72
N ALA A 431 82.44 60.24 -42.90
CA ALA A 431 82.65 59.08 -42.02
C ALA A 431 81.54 58.92 -40.96
N ARG A 432 81.09 60.04 -40.36
CA ARG A 432 80.02 60.03 -39.34
C ARG A 432 78.66 59.68 -39.93
N TYR A 433 78.41 60.07 -41.18
CA TYR A 433 77.23 59.68 -41.96
C TYR A 433 77.19 58.16 -42.23
N ALA A 434 78.33 57.56 -42.59
CA ALA A 434 78.42 56.12 -42.83
C ALA A 434 78.04 55.28 -41.59
N THR A 435 78.50 55.69 -40.39
CA THR A 435 78.13 55.02 -39.12
C THR A 435 76.62 55.14 -38.84
N LEU A 436 76.03 56.33 -39.03
CA LEU A 436 74.59 56.55 -38.86
C LEU A 436 73.74 55.69 -39.82
N VAL A 437 74.23 55.40 -41.03
CA VAL A 437 73.56 54.49 -41.98
C VAL A 437 73.58 53.04 -41.47
N GLN A 438 74.67 52.57 -40.86
CA GLN A 438 74.73 51.23 -40.25
C GLN A 438 73.82 51.11 -39.02
N GLU A 439 73.81 52.14 -38.16
CA GLU A 439 72.95 52.20 -36.98
C GLU A 439 71.46 52.20 -37.35
N LYS A 440 71.08 52.95 -38.39
CA LYS A 440 69.73 52.93 -38.98
C LYS A 440 69.31 51.52 -39.42
N GLN A 441 70.20 50.74 -40.04
CA GLN A 441 69.90 49.36 -40.44
C GLN A 441 69.72 48.43 -39.23
N ARG A 442 70.54 48.57 -38.17
CA ARG A 442 70.34 47.86 -36.89
C ARG A 442 68.99 48.19 -36.25
N LEU A 443 68.58 49.45 -36.26
CA LEU A 443 67.27 49.88 -35.73
C LEU A 443 66.10 49.33 -36.56
N ILE A 444 66.25 49.21 -37.88
CA ILE A 444 65.25 48.56 -38.76
C ILE A 444 65.12 47.07 -38.43
N ALA A 445 66.24 46.34 -38.26
CA ALA A 445 66.23 44.93 -37.87
C ALA A 445 65.59 44.71 -36.48
N ASN A 446 65.93 45.55 -35.50
CA ASN A 446 65.33 45.50 -34.16
C ASN A 446 63.82 45.80 -34.21
N LYS A 447 63.38 46.77 -35.02
CA LYS A 447 61.95 47.07 -35.23
C LYS A 447 61.20 45.88 -35.82
N ALA A 448 61.80 45.12 -36.75
CA ALA A 448 61.22 43.90 -37.28
C ALA A 448 61.09 42.79 -36.22
N LYS A 449 62.12 42.61 -35.37
CA LYS A 449 62.07 41.65 -34.26
C LYS A 449 60.95 41.99 -33.26
N VAL A 450 60.87 43.24 -32.81
CA VAL A 450 59.82 43.73 -31.89
C VAL A 450 58.42 43.58 -32.50
N ALA A 451 58.27 43.75 -33.83
CA ALA A 451 56.99 43.48 -34.51
C ALA A 451 56.61 41.99 -34.42
N SER A 452 57.57 41.06 -34.65
CA SER A 452 57.30 39.62 -34.51
C SER A 452 56.95 39.21 -33.08
N GLU A 453 57.63 39.79 -32.09
CA GLU A 453 57.37 39.53 -30.66
C GLU A 453 55.99 40.07 -30.23
N ARG A 454 55.61 41.26 -30.72
CA ARG A 454 54.26 41.82 -30.55
C ARG A 454 53.19 40.93 -31.15
N ASP A 455 53.43 40.37 -32.34
CA ASP A 455 52.41 39.58 -33.04
C ASP A 455 52.25 38.17 -32.43
N VAL A 456 53.33 37.60 -31.87
CA VAL A 456 53.25 36.43 -30.97
C VAL A 456 52.49 36.76 -29.68
N ALA A 457 52.78 37.89 -29.02
CA ALA A 457 52.07 38.32 -27.82
C ALA A 457 50.58 38.58 -28.09
N LYS A 458 50.22 39.09 -29.27
CA LYS A 458 48.83 39.22 -29.73
C LYS A 458 48.15 37.86 -29.91
N SER A 459 48.82 36.89 -30.54
CA SER A 459 48.29 35.52 -30.67
C SER A 459 48.03 34.85 -29.32
N LEU A 460 48.94 35.04 -28.35
CA LEU A 460 48.74 34.60 -26.97
C LEU A 460 47.56 35.30 -26.29
N TYR A 461 47.42 36.62 -26.44
CA TYR A 461 46.28 37.38 -25.94
C TYR A 461 44.95 36.91 -26.55
N ASP A 462 44.89 36.70 -27.86
CA ASP A 462 43.69 36.24 -28.56
C ASP A 462 43.30 34.80 -28.18
N ASN A 463 44.24 33.97 -27.71
CA ASN A 463 43.94 32.65 -27.13
C ASN A 463 43.47 32.76 -25.67
N ILE A 464 44.18 33.50 -24.82
CA ILE A 464 43.75 33.78 -23.43
C ILE A 464 42.35 34.40 -23.38
N LYS A 465 42.01 35.23 -24.39
CA LYS A 465 40.66 35.78 -24.56
C LYS A 465 39.62 34.70 -24.84
N LYS A 466 39.89 33.72 -25.72
CA LYS A 466 38.98 32.58 -25.97
C LYS A 466 38.81 31.73 -24.71
N ASP A 467 39.91 31.46 -23.99
CA ASP A 467 39.88 30.66 -22.77
C ASP A 467 39.06 31.35 -21.68
N ARG A 468 39.21 32.68 -21.53
CA ARG A 468 38.37 33.52 -20.67
C ARG A 468 36.91 33.48 -21.10
N ASP A 469 36.60 33.63 -22.39
CA ASP A 469 35.23 33.66 -22.90
C ASP A 469 34.54 32.28 -22.76
N TYR A 470 35.31 31.19 -22.85
CA TYR A 470 34.87 29.83 -22.53
C TYR A 470 34.62 29.63 -21.02
N LEU A 471 35.55 30.08 -20.16
CA LEU A 471 35.40 30.05 -18.71
C LEU A 471 34.20 30.89 -18.25
N GLN A 472 33.95 32.05 -18.86
CA GLN A 472 32.80 32.89 -18.59
C GLN A 472 31.48 32.17 -18.92
N LYS A 473 31.43 31.44 -20.05
CA LYS A 473 30.26 30.61 -20.40
C LYS A 473 30.03 29.50 -19.37
N ASN A 474 31.09 28.83 -18.93
CA ASN A 474 31.00 27.78 -17.91
C ASN A 474 30.61 28.34 -16.53
N TYR A 475 31.08 29.54 -16.18
CA TYR A 475 30.66 30.25 -14.97
C TYR A 475 29.15 30.56 -14.99
N THR A 476 28.63 31.09 -16.10
CA THR A 476 27.19 31.34 -16.25
C THR A 476 26.37 30.04 -16.22
N LEU A 477 26.89 28.91 -16.71
CA LEU A 477 26.22 27.61 -16.53
C LEU A 477 26.21 27.17 -15.06
N LEU A 478 27.32 27.33 -14.34
CA LEU A 478 27.42 27.00 -12.91
C LEU A 478 26.51 27.87 -12.04
N GLU A 479 26.33 29.14 -12.41
CA GLU A 479 25.41 30.06 -11.73
C GLU A 479 23.93 29.70 -11.97
N ASN A 480 23.57 29.29 -13.21
CA ASN A 480 22.25 28.72 -13.50
C ASN A 480 21.99 27.40 -12.72
N ASP A 481 23.02 26.57 -12.55
CA ASP A 481 22.95 25.34 -11.75
C ASP A 481 22.78 25.64 -10.25
N LYS A 482 23.50 26.63 -9.71
CA LYS A 482 23.32 27.17 -8.36
C LYS A 482 21.89 27.66 -8.14
N ASP A 483 21.36 28.50 -9.02
CA ASP A 483 20.01 29.03 -8.89
C ASP A 483 18.95 27.92 -9.00
N ARG A 484 19.22 26.84 -9.75
CA ARG A 484 18.37 25.64 -9.78
C ARG A 484 18.44 24.86 -8.46
N LEU A 485 19.61 24.76 -7.83
CA LEU A 485 19.78 24.17 -6.50
C LEU A 485 19.09 24.98 -5.40
N GLU A 486 19.19 26.31 -5.41
CA GLU A 486 18.52 27.19 -4.45
C GLU A 486 16.99 27.08 -4.55
N ARG A 487 16.42 27.08 -5.77
CA ARG A 487 14.98 26.81 -6.00
C ARG A 487 14.56 25.43 -5.50
N ASN A 488 15.34 24.40 -5.76
CA ASN A 488 15.08 23.04 -5.26
C ASN A 488 15.12 22.97 -3.73
N TYR A 489 16.05 23.67 -3.08
CA TYR A 489 16.15 23.75 -1.63
C TYR A 489 14.93 24.41 -1.00
N THR A 490 14.45 25.53 -1.56
CA THR A 490 13.23 26.22 -1.10
C THR A 490 12.00 25.31 -1.20
N LEU A 491 11.79 24.64 -2.34
CA LEU A 491 10.70 23.67 -2.54
C LEU A 491 10.78 22.48 -1.55
N LEU A 492 11.99 22.07 -1.16
CA LEU A 492 12.19 21.02 -0.16
C LEU A 492 11.84 21.51 1.26
N SER A 493 12.17 22.76 1.57
CA SER A 493 11.84 23.42 2.85
C SER A 493 10.33 23.64 3.02
N GLU A 494 9.65 24.08 1.96
CA GLU A 494 8.18 24.20 1.91
C GLU A 494 7.50 22.84 2.11
N ARG A 495 7.97 21.79 1.41
CA ARG A 495 7.48 20.42 1.60
C ARG A 495 7.71 19.88 3.01
N SER A 496 8.87 20.18 3.62
CA SER A 496 9.17 19.84 5.01
C SER A 496 8.19 20.52 5.97
N SER A 497 7.95 21.82 5.79
CA SER A 497 7.00 22.61 6.58
C SER A 497 5.57 22.09 6.47
N MET A 498 5.11 21.77 5.25
CA MET A 498 3.81 21.14 5.01
C MET A 498 3.70 19.75 5.67
N CYS A 499 4.78 18.97 5.67
CA CYS A 499 4.84 17.68 6.36
C CYS A 499 4.71 17.85 7.89
N GLN A 500 5.38 18.85 8.48
CA GLN A 500 5.23 19.16 9.92
C GLN A 500 3.82 19.64 10.29
N ILE A 501 3.18 20.46 9.44
CA ILE A 501 1.78 20.88 9.64
C ILE A 501 0.85 19.66 9.59
N ARG A 502 1.01 18.79 8.59
CA ARG A 502 0.21 17.56 8.46
C ARG A 502 0.44 16.60 9.63
N TYR A 503 1.66 16.48 10.13
CA TYR A 503 1.98 15.70 11.33
C TYR A 503 1.30 16.24 12.58
N LYS A 504 1.28 17.56 12.80
CA LYS A 504 0.55 18.20 13.92
C LYS A 504 -0.96 17.97 13.82
N LEU A 505 -1.54 18.07 12.62
CA LEU A 505 -2.97 17.77 12.39
C LEU A 505 -3.30 16.30 12.69
N LEU A 506 -2.47 15.36 12.23
CA LEU A 506 -2.64 13.92 12.51
C LEU A 506 -2.48 13.60 14.00
N GLN A 507 -1.58 14.26 14.73
CA GLN A 507 -1.49 14.13 16.18
C GLN A 507 -2.74 14.65 16.89
N GLY A 508 -3.29 15.80 16.46
CA GLY A 508 -4.56 16.32 16.98
C GLY A 508 -5.73 15.36 16.74
N GLN A 509 -5.86 14.84 15.51
CA GLN A 509 -6.85 13.82 15.17
C GLN A 509 -6.67 12.54 16.00
N LYS A 510 -5.42 12.09 16.22
CA LYS A 510 -5.14 10.95 17.11
C LYS A 510 -5.62 11.23 18.53
N THR A 511 -5.28 12.37 19.12
CA THR A 511 -5.73 12.70 20.49
C THR A 511 -7.25 12.82 20.63
N TYR A 512 -7.94 13.21 19.56
CA TYR A 512 -9.41 13.21 19.52
C TYR A 512 -9.97 11.77 19.49
N VAL A 513 -9.45 10.90 18.61
CA VAL A 513 -9.86 9.49 18.53
C VAL A 513 -9.49 8.71 19.80
N ASP A 514 -8.32 8.95 20.38
CA ASP A 514 -7.90 8.39 21.68
C ASP A 514 -8.87 8.83 22.81
N GLY A 515 -9.47 10.02 22.71
CA GLY A 515 -10.53 10.51 23.59
C GLY A 515 -11.86 9.78 23.39
N GLU A 516 -12.39 9.75 22.18
CA GLU A 516 -13.65 9.06 21.85
C GLU A 516 -13.59 7.55 22.18
N CYS A 517 -12.48 6.89 21.90
CA CYS A 517 -12.25 5.49 22.29
C CYS A 517 -12.25 5.29 23.81
N ASN A 518 -11.82 6.27 24.61
CA ASN A 518 -11.93 6.20 26.07
C ASN A 518 -13.36 6.44 26.55
N THR A 519 -14.10 7.37 25.95
CA THR A 519 -15.55 7.55 26.22
C THR A 519 -16.30 6.25 25.94
N LEU A 520 -16.12 5.67 24.75
CA LEU A 520 -16.76 4.42 24.33
C LEU A 520 -16.39 3.24 25.25
N ARG A 521 -15.15 3.18 25.74
CA ARG A 521 -14.72 2.18 26.74
C ARG A 521 -15.46 2.36 28.07
N VAL A 522 -15.59 3.59 28.58
CA VAL A 522 -16.33 3.85 29.83
C VAL A 522 -17.83 3.54 29.68
N GLU A 523 -18.42 3.81 28.52
CA GLU A 523 -19.79 3.41 28.21
C GLU A 523 -19.94 1.89 28.11
N TYR A 524 -19.02 1.19 27.45
CA TYR A 524 -18.99 -0.28 27.38
C TYR A 524 -18.88 -0.90 28.77
N GLU A 525 -17.96 -0.44 29.61
CA GLU A 525 -17.83 -0.89 31.00
C GLU A 525 -19.10 -0.63 31.82
N ARG A 526 -19.80 0.49 31.58
CA ARG A 526 -21.11 0.79 32.19
C ARG A 526 -22.19 -0.16 31.67
N LEU A 527 -22.19 -0.48 30.38
CA LEU A 527 -23.14 -1.42 29.78
C LEU A 527 -22.97 -2.83 30.36
N CYS A 528 -21.72 -3.30 30.54
CA CYS A 528 -21.42 -4.58 31.18
C CYS A 528 -21.89 -4.63 32.64
N ARG A 529 -21.69 -3.55 33.42
CA ARG A 529 -22.22 -3.44 34.79
C ARG A 529 -23.76 -3.49 34.81
N ASN A 530 -24.42 -2.75 33.92
CA ASN A 530 -25.88 -2.77 33.79
C ASN A 530 -26.38 -4.17 33.40
N HIS A 531 -25.73 -4.84 32.44
CA HIS A 531 -26.08 -6.18 31.99
C HIS A 531 -25.98 -7.21 33.13
N SER A 532 -24.88 -7.23 33.87
CA SER A 532 -24.70 -8.12 35.04
C SER A 532 -25.76 -7.87 36.12
N SER A 533 -26.15 -6.61 36.36
CA SER A 533 -27.26 -6.28 37.27
C SER A 533 -28.60 -6.83 36.77
N LEU A 534 -28.91 -6.65 35.48
CA LEU A 534 -30.14 -7.16 34.86
C LEU A 534 -30.20 -8.70 34.80
N GLU A 535 -29.06 -9.37 34.60
CA GLU A 535 -28.99 -10.85 34.69
C GLU A 535 -29.24 -11.36 36.11
N THR A 536 -28.75 -10.63 37.12
CA THR A 536 -28.99 -10.93 38.54
C THR A 536 -30.47 -10.73 38.91
N GLU A 537 -31.07 -9.63 38.44
CA GLU A 537 -32.50 -9.33 38.63
C GLU A 537 -33.38 -10.37 37.90
N ARG A 538 -33.05 -10.73 36.66
CA ARG A 538 -33.70 -11.82 35.90
C ARG A 538 -33.67 -13.14 36.67
N TYR A 539 -32.55 -13.47 37.33
CA TYR A 539 -32.40 -14.72 38.09
C TYR A 539 -33.31 -14.77 39.33
N GLU A 540 -33.35 -13.71 40.14
CA GLU A 540 -34.23 -13.65 41.31
C GLU A 540 -35.73 -13.52 40.93
N LEU A 541 -36.03 -12.88 39.80
CA LEU A 541 -37.38 -12.89 39.21
C LEU A 541 -37.78 -14.29 38.72
N GLN A 542 -36.91 -15.01 38.01
CA GLN A 542 -37.18 -16.38 37.56
C GLN A 542 -37.46 -17.31 38.74
N LYS A 543 -36.59 -17.29 39.76
CA LYS A 543 -36.76 -18.01 41.04
C LYS A 543 -38.06 -17.65 41.77
N THR A 544 -38.57 -16.43 41.59
CA THR A 544 -39.89 -16.00 42.09
C THR A 544 -41.02 -16.57 41.24
N VAL A 545 -40.89 -16.58 39.90
CA VAL A 545 -41.83 -17.23 38.97
C VAL A 545 -41.91 -18.73 39.27
N ASP A 546 -40.80 -19.44 39.37
CA ASP A 546 -40.76 -20.89 39.67
C ASP A 546 -41.51 -21.22 40.97
N LYS A 547 -41.28 -20.40 42.00
CA LYS A 547 -41.97 -20.50 43.30
C LYS A 547 -43.47 -20.19 43.21
N MET A 548 -43.89 -19.31 42.30
CA MET A 548 -45.30 -19.07 42.02
C MET A 548 -45.92 -20.21 41.20
N THR A 549 -45.22 -20.75 40.20
CA THR A 549 -45.65 -21.91 39.40
C THR A 549 -45.92 -23.11 40.29
N ILE A 550 -44.96 -23.51 41.14
CA ILE A 550 -45.13 -24.60 42.12
C ILE A 550 -46.34 -24.36 43.03
N LYS A 551 -46.62 -23.11 43.40
CA LYS A 551 -47.78 -22.73 44.22
C LYS A 551 -49.11 -22.83 43.44
N VAL A 552 -49.13 -22.45 42.16
CA VAL A 552 -50.31 -22.58 41.29
C VAL A 552 -50.60 -24.06 41.00
N GLU A 553 -49.59 -24.85 40.66
CA GLU A 553 -49.70 -26.29 40.41
C GLU A 553 -50.21 -27.07 41.63
N SER A 554 -49.75 -26.72 42.84
CA SER A 554 -50.26 -27.29 44.09
C SER A 554 -51.63 -26.75 44.54
N THR A 555 -52.15 -25.69 43.89
CA THR A 555 -53.50 -25.18 44.14
C THR A 555 -54.55 -25.89 43.28
N LEU A 556 -54.19 -26.36 42.08
CA LEU A 556 -55.12 -26.91 41.07
C LEU A 556 -55.97 -28.10 41.54
N CYS A 557 -55.42 -29.06 42.30
CA CYS A 557 -56.19 -30.20 42.81
C CYS A 557 -56.91 -29.94 44.15
N GLY A 558 -56.62 -28.82 44.82
CA GLY A 558 -57.09 -28.53 46.17
C GLY A 558 -56.28 -29.23 47.28
N VAL A 559 -56.40 -28.70 48.50
CA VAL A 559 -55.60 -29.16 49.65
C VAL A 559 -55.94 -30.60 50.03
N GLY A 560 -54.91 -31.45 50.15
CA GLY A 560 -55.04 -32.87 50.50
C GLY A 560 -54.96 -33.83 49.31
N TRP A 561 -55.15 -33.33 48.09
CA TRP A 561 -55.01 -34.11 46.85
C TRP A 561 -53.56 -34.08 46.33
N LYS A 562 -53.27 -34.97 45.38
CA LYS A 562 -51.97 -35.09 44.67
C LYS A 562 -52.23 -35.07 43.18
N LYS A 563 -51.50 -34.27 42.41
CA LYS A 563 -51.61 -34.22 40.95
C LYS A 563 -50.66 -35.24 40.31
N PHE A 564 -51.14 -35.97 39.30
CA PHE A 564 -50.32 -36.74 38.38
C PHE A 564 -50.99 -36.86 37.00
N ASP A 565 -50.21 -36.70 35.94
CA ASP A 565 -50.60 -36.71 34.52
C ASP A 565 -51.88 -35.94 34.10
N GLY A 566 -52.30 -34.96 34.91
CA GLY A 566 -53.51 -34.16 34.70
C GLY A 566 -54.50 -34.31 35.85
N ASN A 567 -54.72 -35.56 36.27
CA ASN A 567 -55.72 -35.97 37.25
C ASN A 567 -55.27 -35.70 38.70
N CYS A 568 -56.24 -35.74 39.61
CA CYS A 568 -56.12 -35.40 41.02
C CYS A 568 -56.52 -36.60 41.90
N TYR A 569 -55.58 -37.11 42.68
CA TYR A 569 -55.73 -38.32 43.49
C TYR A 569 -55.78 -37.99 45.00
N PHE A 570 -56.65 -38.67 45.75
CA PHE A 570 -56.78 -38.56 47.21
C PHE A 570 -56.70 -39.92 47.88
N VAL A 571 -55.68 -40.14 48.69
CA VAL A 571 -55.53 -41.35 49.53
C VAL A 571 -56.24 -41.12 50.86
N SER A 572 -57.17 -42.00 51.20
CA SER A 572 -57.90 -41.91 52.47
C SER A 572 -57.04 -42.33 53.68
N LYS A 573 -57.43 -41.86 54.88
CA LYS A 573 -56.79 -42.23 56.15
C LYS A 573 -57.64 -43.18 57.01
N LEU A 574 -58.89 -43.38 56.62
CA LEU A 574 -59.87 -44.24 57.30
C LEU A 574 -59.93 -45.59 56.57
N SER A 575 -60.55 -46.59 57.18
CA SER A 575 -60.89 -47.85 56.52
C SER A 575 -62.40 -47.95 56.31
N ARG A 576 -62.84 -48.45 55.16
CA ARG A 576 -64.25 -48.65 54.77
C ARG A 576 -64.42 -49.83 53.81
N THR A 577 -65.64 -50.33 53.64
CA THR A 577 -65.96 -51.29 52.56
C THR A 577 -65.79 -50.63 51.19
N TRP A 578 -65.68 -51.43 50.12
CA TRP A 578 -65.48 -50.89 48.76
C TRP A 578 -66.61 -49.92 48.36
N ALA A 579 -67.87 -50.28 48.65
CA ALA A 579 -69.03 -49.44 48.34
C ALA A 579 -69.06 -48.13 49.15
N GLU A 580 -68.78 -48.16 50.45
CA GLU A 580 -68.70 -46.94 51.28
C GLU A 580 -67.49 -46.06 50.95
N SER A 581 -66.43 -46.66 50.39
CA SER A 581 -65.24 -45.98 49.87
C SER A 581 -65.58 -45.23 48.58
N ARG A 582 -66.29 -45.90 47.66
CA ARG A 582 -66.82 -45.29 46.43
C ARG A 582 -67.74 -44.11 46.71
N LEU A 583 -68.68 -44.27 47.64
CA LEU A 583 -69.57 -43.19 48.08
C LEU A 583 -68.80 -42.01 48.69
N ASP A 584 -67.67 -42.25 49.37
CA ASP A 584 -66.81 -41.17 49.87
C ASP A 584 -66.15 -40.38 48.74
N CYS A 585 -65.66 -41.05 47.70
CA CYS A 585 -65.11 -40.39 46.52
C CYS A 585 -66.18 -39.57 45.80
N ILE A 586 -67.36 -40.14 45.58
CA ILE A 586 -68.50 -39.45 44.95
C ILE A 586 -68.90 -38.21 45.76
N SER A 587 -68.88 -38.29 47.10
CA SER A 587 -69.14 -37.12 47.97
C SER A 587 -68.10 -35.99 47.86
N ARG A 588 -66.93 -36.25 47.25
CA ARG A 588 -65.84 -35.29 47.00
C ARG A 588 -65.81 -34.77 45.56
N GLY A 589 -66.73 -35.20 44.70
CA GLY A 589 -66.69 -34.94 43.25
C GLY A 589 -65.57 -35.72 42.57
N ALA A 590 -65.49 -37.02 42.86
CA ALA A 590 -64.50 -37.99 42.37
C ALA A 590 -65.14 -39.38 42.28
N ASP A 591 -64.42 -40.39 41.79
CA ASP A 591 -64.77 -41.80 42.01
C ASP A 591 -63.55 -42.56 42.54
N LEU A 592 -63.63 -43.88 42.76
CA LEU A 592 -62.44 -44.69 43.04
C LEU A 592 -61.48 -44.68 41.83
N VAL A 593 -60.17 -44.74 42.09
CA VAL A 593 -59.14 -44.61 41.04
C VAL A 593 -59.27 -45.65 39.92
N VAL A 594 -59.11 -45.22 38.67
CA VAL A 594 -59.21 -46.02 37.44
C VAL A 594 -57.84 -46.05 36.76
N ILE A 595 -57.13 -47.17 36.93
CA ILE A 595 -55.69 -47.21 36.65
C ILE A 595 -55.47 -47.59 35.18
N ASN A 596 -55.16 -46.56 34.38
CA ASN A 596 -55.02 -46.64 32.93
C ASN A 596 -53.58 -46.85 32.48
N SER A 597 -52.58 -46.47 33.29
CA SER A 597 -51.16 -46.58 32.92
C SER A 597 -50.28 -47.24 33.99
N ARG A 598 -49.10 -47.71 33.58
CA ARG A 598 -48.10 -48.28 34.48
C ARG A 598 -47.42 -47.18 35.31
N GLU A 599 -47.26 -46.01 34.72
CA GLU A 599 -46.63 -44.84 35.31
C GLU A 599 -47.51 -44.30 36.44
N GLU A 600 -48.83 -44.32 36.25
CA GLU A 600 -49.84 -44.09 37.28
C GLU A 600 -49.82 -45.15 38.39
N GLN A 601 -49.85 -46.46 38.06
CA GLN A 601 -49.72 -47.54 39.05
C GLN A 601 -48.47 -47.36 39.94
N VAL A 602 -47.33 -46.95 39.35
CA VAL A 602 -46.09 -46.61 40.08
C VAL A 602 -46.27 -45.37 40.96
N PHE A 603 -46.88 -44.31 40.44
CA PHE A 603 -47.16 -43.09 41.19
C PHE A 603 -48.05 -43.36 42.41
N LEU A 604 -49.15 -44.10 42.21
CA LEU A 604 -50.10 -44.48 43.26
C LEU A 604 -49.42 -45.30 44.36
N ASN A 605 -48.69 -46.37 44.00
CA ASN A 605 -47.93 -47.15 44.99
C ASN A 605 -46.88 -46.30 45.73
N GLY A 606 -46.32 -45.28 45.06
CA GLY A 606 -45.45 -44.27 45.65
C GLY A 606 -46.12 -43.35 46.68
N LEU A 607 -47.41 -43.02 46.51
CA LEU A 607 -48.17 -42.21 47.47
C LEU A 607 -48.51 -42.95 48.78
N LEU A 608 -48.76 -44.26 48.69
CA LEU A 608 -49.32 -45.05 49.79
C LEU A 608 -48.31 -45.36 50.90
N GLY A 609 -47.08 -45.70 50.50
CA GLY A 609 -46.09 -46.29 51.41
C GLY A 609 -46.44 -47.74 51.81
N ARG A 610 -45.41 -48.58 51.99
CA ARG A 610 -45.52 -50.06 52.12
C ARG A 610 -46.12 -50.56 53.44
N SER A 611 -47.30 -50.07 53.82
CA SER A 611 -47.87 -50.25 55.16
C SER A 611 -49.28 -50.85 55.14
N LYS A 612 -50.12 -50.42 54.20
CA LYS A 612 -51.50 -50.86 54.04
C LYS A 612 -51.80 -51.16 52.59
N ASP A 613 -52.77 -52.02 52.41
CA ASP A 613 -53.32 -52.43 51.13
C ASP A 613 -54.65 -51.66 50.97
N VAL A 614 -55.03 -51.27 49.75
CA VAL A 614 -56.06 -50.22 49.53
C VAL A 614 -56.98 -50.47 48.34
N TRP A 615 -58.24 -50.06 48.47
CA TRP A 615 -59.25 -50.16 47.41
C TRP A 615 -58.95 -49.29 46.18
N ILE A 616 -59.16 -49.88 45.01
CA ILE A 616 -59.19 -49.21 43.70
C ILE A 616 -60.55 -49.42 43.02
N GLY A 617 -60.80 -48.73 41.91
CA GLY A 617 -62.10 -48.72 41.22
C GLY A 617 -62.46 -49.98 40.43
N LEU A 618 -61.70 -51.08 40.52
CA LEU A 618 -61.92 -52.29 39.74
C LEU A 618 -62.78 -53.30 40.53
N SER A 619 -63.77 -53.87 39.86
CA SER A 619 -64.67 -54.90 40.44
C SER A 619 -65.32 -55.73 39.31
N ASP A 620 -65.79 -56.94 39.62
CA ASP A 620 -66.59 -57.75 38.69
C ASP A 620 -67.96 -58.16 39.25
N HIS A 621 -68.36 -57.60 40.40
CA HIS A 621 -69.62 -57.84 41.13
C HIS A 621 -70.94 -57.75 40.32
N ILE A 622 -70.90 -57.19 39.11
CA ILE A 622 -72.03 -57.15 38.16
C ILE A 622 -72.13 -58.47 37.37
N LYS A 623 -70.99 -59.10 37.07
CA LYS A 623 -70.85 -60.34 36.32
C LYS A 623 -69.45 -60.95 36.55
N GLU A 624 -69.39 -61.97 37.38
CA GLU A 624 -68.26 -62.89 37.60
C GLU A 624 -67.31 -63.05 36.38
N GLY A 625 -66.02 -62.90 36.63
CA GLY A 625 -64.94 -62.98 35.63
C GLY A 625 -64.91 -61.82 34.64
N THR A 626 -65.67 -60.75 34.88
CA THR A 626 -65.81 -59.59 33.95
C THR A 626 -65.47 -58.29 34.66
N TRP A 627 -64.17 -58.07 34.85
CA TRP A 627 -63.62 -56.89 35.53
C TRP A 627 -63.94 -55.59 34.80
N VAL A 628 -64.65 -54.69 35.48
CA VAL A 628 -65.10 -53.37 35.01
C VAL A 628 -64.74 -52.31 36.06
N TRP A 629 -64.23 -51.18 35.58
CA TRP A 629 -63.90 -50.03 36.41
C TRP A 629 -65.15 -49.23 36.81
N VAL A 630 -65.05 -48.41 37.86
CA VAL A 630 -66.15 -47.57 38.35
C VAL A 630 -66.73 -46.61 37.29
N ASP A 631 -65.93 -46.19 36.31
CA ASP A 631 -66.35 -45.34 35.18
C ASP A 631 -67.11 -46.12 34.08
N GLY A 632 -67.17 -47.45 34.18
CA GLY A 632 -67.79 -48.35 33.22
C GLY A 632 -66.84 -48.88 32.13
N THR A 633 -65.55 -48.55 32.15
CA THR A 633 -64.58 -49.09 31.20
C THR A 633 -64.19 -50.54 31.53
N PRO A 634 -63.96 -51.41 30.52
CA PRO A 634 -63.47 -52.76 30.74
C PRO A 634 -61.99 -52.75 31.12
N LEU A 635 -61.53 -53.76 31.85
CA LEU A 635 -60.11 -53.96 32.14
C LEU A 635 -59.29 -54.14 30.84
N THR A 636 -58.33 -53.23 30.60
CA THR A 636 -57.41 -53.27 29.44
C THR A 636 -55.93 -53.46 29.82
N THR A 637 -55.53 -52.96 31.00
CA THR A 637 -54.16 -53.02 31.53
C THR A 637 -54.22 -53.60 32.94
N GLU A 638 -53.50 -54.69 33.19
CA GLU A 638 -53.57 -55.44 34.44
C GLU A 638 -52.24 -55.41 35.22
N PHE A 639 -52.34 -55.33 36.56
CA PHE A 639 -51.19 -55.41 37.47
C PHE A 639 -51.38 -56.44 38.59
N TRP A 640 -52.12 -57.52 38.31
CA TRP A 640 -52.35 -58.63 39.23
C TRP A 640 -51.06 -59.20 39.84
N GLN A 641 -51.17 -59.66 41.09
CA GLN A 641 -50.19 -60.55 41.69
C GLN A 641 -50.13 -61.87 40.90
N ASN A 642 -48.98 -62.55 40.93
CA ASN A 642 -48.91 -63.94 40.50
C ASN A 642 -49.97 -64.79 41.24
N GLU A 643 -50.67 -65.64 40.50
CA GLU A 643 -51.83 -66.44 40.93
C GLU A 643 -53.09 -65.64 41.29
N GLN A 644 -53.22 -64.38 40.84
CA GLN A 644 -54.45 -63.58 40.91
C GLN A 644 -54.99 -63.15 39.54
N PRO A 645 -56.32 -62.90 39.40
CA PRO A 645 -57.37 -63.10 40.41
C PRO A 645 -57.75 -64.58 40.61
N ASN A 646 -58.11 -64.98 41.83
CA ASN A 646 -58.38 -66.38 42.18
C ASN A 646 -59.80 -66.68 42.69
N ASN A 647 -60.59 -65.64 42.96
CA ASN A 647 -61.94 -65.69 43.52
C ASN A 647 -62.08 -66.65 44.72
N LEU A 648 -61.22 -66.52 45.73
CA LEU A 648 -61.29 -67.31 46.97
C LEU A 648 -62.46 -66.90 47.87
N GLY A 649 -63.68 -67.23 47.41
CA GLY A 649 -64.92 -67.11 48.18
C GLY A 649 -65.77 -65.87 47.85
N ASN A 650 -66.01 -65.60 46.56
CA ASN A 650 -66.79 -64.45 46.08
C ASN A 650 -66.06 -63.12 46.41
N GLN A 651 -64.97 -62.87 45.67
CA GLN A 651 -63.99 -61.81 45.92
C GLN A 651 -64.05 -60.67 44.87
N ASP A 652 -65.20 -60.05 44.76
CA ASP A 652 -65.60 -59.28 43.57
C ASP A 652 -64.98 -57.86 43.45
N CYS A 653 -64.03 -57.50 44.31
CA CYS A 653 -63.44 -56.15 44.42
C CYS A 653 -61.92 -56.18 44.57
N VAL A 654 -61.21 -55.16 44.06
CA VAL A 654 -59.75 -55.19 43.95
C VAL A 654 -59.04 -54.22 44.90
N GLU A 655 -57.99 -54.72 45.57
CA GLU A 655 -57.02 -53.94 46.35
C GLU A 655 -55.67 -53.81 45.61
N ILE A 656 -54.93 -52.70 45.82
CA ILE A 656 -53.48 -52.68 45.62
C ILE A 656 -52.81 -53.17 46.91
N GLN A 657 -52.03 -54.24 46.81
CA GLN A 657 -51.08 -54.62 47.84
C GLN A 657 -49.77 -53.82 47.69
N THR A 658 -49.43 -53.04 48.71
CA THR A 658 -48.27 -52.13 48.69
C THR A 658 -46.97 -52.77 49.18
N LYS A 659 -47.07 -54.00 49.70
CA LYS A 659 -45.94 -54.75 50.29
C LYS A 659 -45.31 -55.74 49.32
N SER A 660 -46.07 -56.21 48.32
CA SER A 660 -45.68 -57.28 47.39
C SER A 660 -44.55 -56.89 46.43
N SER A 661 -44.55 -55.66 45.92
CA SER A 661 -43.58 -55.21 44.91
C SER A 661 -43.32 -53.69 44.95
N ARG A 662 -42.32 -53.23 44.18
CA ARG A 662 -42.10 -51.78 43.96
C ARG A 662 -43.16 -51.13 43.06
N LEU A 663 -43.90 -51.91 42.27
CA LEU A 663 -45.02 -51.45 41.46
C LEU A 663 -46.33 -51.38 42.27
N GLY A 664 -46.42 -52.13 43.37
CA GLY A 664 -47.69 -52.61 43.89
C GLY A 664 -48.21 -53.74 42.99
N THR A 665 -49.04 -54.62 43.52
CA THR A 665 -49.77 -55.62 42.71
C THR A 665 -51.21 -55.68 43.13
N TRP A 666 -52.10 -56.02 42.21
CA TRP A 666 -53.51 -56.15 42.50
C TRP A 666 -53.85 -57.52 43.06
N ASN A 667 -54.83 -57.55 43.94
CA ASN A 667 -55.35 -58.74 44.58
C ASN A 667 -56.89 -58.59 44.62
N ASP A 668 -57.61 -59.64 44.27
CA ASP A 668 -59.05 -59.70 44.45
C ASP A 668 -59.38 -60.11 45.90
N VAL A 669 -60.40 -59.48 46.47
CA VAL A 669 -60.83 -59.66 47.86
C VAL A 669 -62.33 -59.40 48.01
N SER A 670 -62.92 -59.91 49.09
CA SER A 670 -64.33 -59.62 49.39
C SER A 670 -64.54 -58.12 49.61
N CYS A 671 -65.45 -57.52 48.84
CA CYS A 671 -65.85 -56.10 48.92
C CYS A 671 -66.24 -55.61 50.33
N SER A 672 -66.51 -56.53 51.24
CA SER A 672 -66.87 -56.30 52.65
C SER A 672 -65.68 -56.01 53.59
N LEU A 673 -64.42 -56.18 53.13
CA LEU A 673 -63.24 -55.80 53.93
C LEU A 673 -63.17 -54.28 54.16
N GLN A 674 -62.66 -53.86 55.33
CA GLN A 674 -62.50 -52.43 55.62
C GLN A 674 -61.05 -51.97 55.40
N GLN A 675 -60.81 -51.26 54.30
CA GLN A 675 -59.49 -50.76 53.90
C GLN A 675 -59.51 -49.26 53.55
N PRO A 676 -58.36 -48.57 53.55
CA PRO A 676 -58.24 -47.27 52.91
C PRO A 676 -58.47 -47.39 51.40
N TRP A 677 -58.67 -46.26 50.75
CA TRP A 677 -59.04 -46.20 49.34
C TRP A 677 -58.40 -45.00 48.66
N ILE A 678 -58.34 -45.03 47.32
CA ILE A 678 -57.87 -43.92 46.51
C ILE A 678 -59.04 -43.38 45.67
N CYS A 679 -59.29 -42.07 45.78
CA CYS A 679 -60.21 -41.36 44.90
C CYS A 679 -59.47 -40.63 43.76
N GLU A 680 -60.13 -40.44 42.63
CA GLU A 680 -59.61 -39.76 41.43
C GLU A 680 -60.66 -38.82 40.80
N LYS A 681 -60.21 -37.71 40.22
CA LYS A 681 -60.99 -36.72 39.45
C LYS A 681 -60.10 -35.81 38.60
#